data_AF-A0A964PAM5-F1
#
_entry.id   AF-A0A964PAM5-F1
#
_cell.length_a   1.000
_cell.length_b   1.000
_cell.length_c   1.000
_cell.angle_alpha   90.00
_cell.angle_beta   90.00
_cell.angle_gamma   90.00
#
_symmetry.space_group_name_H-M   'P 1'
#
loop_
_entity.id
_entity.type
_entity.pdbx_description
1 polymer ?
#
loop_
_entity_poly.entity_id
_entity_poly.type
_entity_poly.pdbx_seq_one_letter_code
_entity_poly.pdbx_strand_id
1 'polypeptide(L)'
;MTARDIIEKCAREGVEGVTAPTASITMGLAETIKEWFGGSTGPSSATETAQRVDVTEVRKRAQALAPKRKKQGDAPVVEMPVVLTPPRPVEAPITTAVSAPAPLPLETLRARPIELVEIVAPRPLAPVTAVKAPLPIAPTKAVAPARPVPPVVPVVPARMNVPTRPVRANTTGVKMDQPTKTTLAGPKVIRVDAPDSVPAPRPPSGVRSFSRPGVTGGPRGGAGVGDKRRPTDPGRSGRSGGMPSEGFRSKDIAERTSAIDGATGFFKRHRPRVDRPGHGSQQRQPIVKPQGPVRVPDPVSLKELSALTGVKVTELIKKSLLAGNQITINSALTGDQVVELMMEFNIEVETTAAVTATDAIEERFAKRIRIEERSRSPVVTILGHVDHGKTTLLDRIRSTKVAAGEAGGITQSTRTFQVAVETGGEKRSITFIDTPGHEAFTAMRARGARVTDIVVLVIDAVDGVMPQTVESINHIKAANVAVIVALNKIDRPEFDEKNLNRIYGELAGNGLNPIPWGGDVEVKLVSGLKGTGLPELLESIAAQAYVLDLKADWGGFAQGTVLEARMEEGRGSVAQLLVQEGVLKQGDYVVVGRAFGRVRDLVSDAGVRIKSAEPTVPVAISGIDLLPDAGDKFYVVDSLAAAEKAAVERRASERERGLSAPKVTLDNVFEAIAQSKKKELPLIVKGDVQGSVETLKVVLGRIKAEDVSISIKHAGVGGVNESDVELAATTGAVIVGFNVTSNAKSRQLAEVRRVDIRLYEVIYQLTDDMEKAVRGLLEPEVRLQVLGHADVRAVFKITKVGAIAGCYVTDGVVERNAQIRVTRDGIVVEKDRRLEQLKRFKEDAKEVRAGNECGMKISGYDDIRAGDVLECYRTITVRPLGGGNA
;
A
#
# COMPACT_ATOMS: atom_id res chain seq x y z
N MET A 1 -29.00 39.37 1.34
CA MET A 1 -29.15 40.14 2.60
C MET A 1 -27.94 41.03 2.76
N THR A 2 -28.16 42.27 3.15
CA THR A 2 -27.11 43.24 3.46
C THR A 2 -26.80 43.23 4.95
N ALA A 3 -25.64 43.77 5.34
CA ALA A 3 -25.29 43.86 6.76
C ALA A 3 -26.24 44.80 7.55
N ARG A 4 -26.95 45.72 6.90
CA ARG A 4 -27.94 46.59 7.56
C ARG A 4 -29.17 45.81 8.01
N ASP A 5 -29.68 44.92 7.15
CA ASP A 5 -30.87 44.09 7.42
C ASP A 5 -30.70 43.27 8.71
N ILE A 6 -29.47 42.77 8.93
CA ILE A 6 -29.11 41.97 10.12
C ILE A 6 -29.00 42.86 11.36
N ILE A 7 -28.32 44.01 11.27
CA ILE A 7 -28.17 44.97 12.38
C ILE A 7 -29.55 45.47 12.85
N GLU A 8 -30.43 45.83 11.91
CA GLU A 8 -31.77 46.34 12.25
C GLU A 8 -32.63 45.28 12.95
N LYS A 9 -32.55 44.00 12.52
CA LYS A 9 -33.24 42.90 13.21
C LYS A 9 -32.65 42.63 14.59
N CYS A 10 -31.31 42.61 14.72
CA CYS A 10 -30.66 42.43 16.03
C CYS A 10 -31.01 43.55 17.02
N ALA A 11 -31.08 44.79 16.56
CA ALA A 11 -31.50 45.93 17.38
C ALA A 11 -32.98 45.82 17.80
N ARG A 12 -33.85 45.31 16.92
CA ARG A 12 -35.29 45.12 17.19
C ARG A 12 -35.56 44.00 18.20
N GLU A 13 -34.74 42.95 18.20
CA GLU A 13 -34.77 41.83 19.16
C GLU A 13 -33.93 42.11 20.43
N GLY A 14 -33.43 43.35 20.62
CA GLY A 14 -32.72 43.77 21.84
C GLY A 14 -31.30 43.19 22.03
N VAL A 15 -30.65 42.72 20.97
CA VAL A 15 -29.35 42.04 21.05
C VAL A 15 -28.19 43.04 21.07
N GLU A 16 -27.62 43.25 22.25
CA GLU A 16 -26.46 44.13 22.44
C GLU A 16 -25.20 43.60 21.72
N GLY A 17 -24.43 44.52 21.12
CA GLY A 17 -23.11 44.26 20.53
C GLY A 17 -23.03 44.23 19.00
N VAL A 18 -24.15 44.08 18.28
CA VAL A 18 -24.17 44.02 16.80
C VAL A 18 -24.54 45.38 16.19
N THR A 19 -23.74 46.41 16.46
CA THR A 19 -24.01 47.80 16.04
C THR A 19 -23.32 48.23 14.74
N ALA A 20 -22.37 47.45 14.23
CA ALA A 20 -21.57 47.77 13.04
C ALA A 20 -21.38 46.54 12.12
N PRO A 21 -21.28 46.71 10.78
CA PRO A 21 -21.07 45.61 9.83
C PRO A 21 -19.81 44.76 10.04
N THR A 22 -18.87 45.25 10.86
CA THR A 22 -17.58 44.62 11.16
C THR A 22 -17.49 44.10 12.61
N ALA A 23 -18.61 44.08 13.36
CA ALA A 23 -18.63 43.57 14.73
C ALA A 23 -18.38 42.05 14.77
N SER A 24 -17.53 41.60 15.70
CA SER A 24 -17.21 40.18 15.90
C SER A 24 -18.29 39.49 16.74
N ILE A 25 -19.03 38.56 16.14
CA ILE A 25 -20.16 37.86 16.78
C ILE A 25 -19.73 36.49 17.32
N THR A 26 -20.27 36.08 18.47
CA THR A 26 -20.03 34.75 19.06
C THR A 26 -20.76 33.64 18.30
N MET A 27 -20.17 32.44 18.26
CA MET A 27 -20.59 31.38 17.32
C MET A 27 -22.08 31.00 17.40
N GLY A 28 -22.64 30.80 18.60
CA GLY A 28 -24.07 30.48 18.75
C GLY A 28 -25.02 31.61 18.36
N LEU A 29 -24.63 32.88 18.59
CA LEU A 29 -25.43 34.03 18.16
C LEU A 29 -25.44 34.15 16.63
N ALA A 30 -24.32 33.80 15.99
CA ALA A 30 -24.24 33.66 14.53
C ALA A 30 -25.03 32.45 13.97
N GLU A 31 -25.48 31.52 14.79
CA GLU A 31 -26.41 30.44 14.40
C GLU A 31 -27.87 30.90 14.54
N THR A 32 -28.23 31.56 15.65
CA THR A 32 -29.56 32.18 15.82
C THR A 32 -29.87 33.20 14.71
N ILE A 33 -28.89 34.01 14.29
CA ILE A 33 -29.06 34.94 13.15
C ILE A 33 -29.31 34.19 11.83
N LYS A 34 -28.68 33.03 11.60
CA LYS A 34 -28.95 32.23 10.38
C LYS A 34 -30.37 31.67 10.40
N GLU A 35 -30.83 31.19 11.55
CA GLU A 35 -32.18 30.64 11.73
C GLU A 35 -33.26 31.71 11.49
N TRP A 36 -33.08 32.91 12.06
CA TRP A 36 -33.94 34.08 11.84
C TRP A 36 -34.11 34.54 10.38
N PHE A 37 -33.26 34.06 9.47
CA PHE A 37 -33.25 34.43 8.06
C PHE A 37 -33.27 33.19 7.12
N GLY A 38 -33.45 31.98 7.66
CA GLY A 38 -33.43 30.71 6.94
C GLY A 38 -34.76 30.36 6.27
N GLY A 39 -34.96 30.83 5.03
CA GLY A 39 -36.15 30.52 4.24
C GLY A 39 -36.10 29.16 3.51
N SER A 40 -36.86 28.19 3.99
CA SER A 40 -37.39 26.99 3.29
C SER A 40 -36.45 26.12 2.44
N THR A 41 -36.12 24.92 2.95
CA THR A 41 -36.55 23.61 2.37
C THR A 41 -36.27 22.47 3.36
N GLY A 42 -37.32 21.75 3.80
CA GLY A 42 -37.23 20.60 4.71
C GLY A 42 -38.17 20.73 5.92
N PRO A 43 -38.88 19.68 6.36
CA PRO A 43 -39.91 19.79 7.39
C PRO A 43 -39.38 19.73 8.83
N SER A 44 -40.12 20.38 9.73
CA SER A 44 -39.89 20.39 11.19
C SER A 44 -40.01 18.99 11.82
N SER A 45 -39.15 18.71 12.79
CA SER A 45 -39.48 17.88 13.96
C SER A 45 -39.63 18.78 15.20
N ALA A 46 -40.27 18.28 16.26
CA ALA A 46 -40.84 19.12 17.31
C ALA A 46 -39.86 19.46 18.46
N THR A 47 -40.21 20.52 19.20
CA THR A 47 -39.54 20.96 20.44
C THR A 47 -39.77 20.00 21.60
N GLU A 48 -38.72 19.68 22.36
CA GLU A 48 -38.83 19.31 23.78
C GLU A 48 -38.13 20.37 24.65
N THR A 49 -38.66 20.61 25.86
CA THR A 49 -38.23 21.70 26.73
C THR A 49 -37.24 21.24 27.80
N ALA A 50 -36.01 21.73 27.75
CA ALA A 50 -35.01 21.59 28.82
C ALA A 50 -34.97 22.84 29.72
N GLN A 51 -34.60 22.65 30.99
CA GLN A 51 -34.69 23.68 32.03
C GLN A 51 -33.51 24.69 31.99
N ARG A 52 -33.73 25.88 32.57
CA ARG A 52 -32.69 26.92 32.72
C ARG A 52 -31.54 26.44 33.60
N VAL A 53 -30.30 26.64 33.15
CA VAL A 53 -29.09 26.49 33.95
C VAL A 53 -28.60 27.86 34.39
N ASP A 54 -28.29 28.03 35.67
CA ASP A 54 -27.89 29.33 36.23
C ASP A 54 -26.42 29.68 35.92
N VAL A 55 -26.20 30.88 35.41
CA VAL A 55 -24.90 31.31 34.83
C VAL A 55 -23.90 31.72 35.94
N THR A 56 -24.35 31.87 37.19
CA THR A 56 -23.50 32.37 38.29
C THR A 56 -22.43 31.39 38.76
N GLU A 57 -22.63 30.08 38.67
CA GLU A 57 -21.63 29.09 39.13
C GLU A 57 -20.47 28.91 38.15
N VAL A 58 -20.75 28.87 36.85
CA VAL A 58 -19.75 28.63 35.79
C VAL A 58 -18.63 29.68 35.85
N ARG A 59 -18.98 30.93 36.17
CA ARG A 59 -18.04 32.06 36.24
C ARG A 59 -17.04 31.96 37.40
N LYS A 60 -17.32 31.17 38.44
CA LYS A 60 -16.36 30.90 39.55
C LYS A 60 -15.34 29.81 39.20
N ARG A 61 -15.70 28.81 38.38
CA ARG A 61 -14.77 27.73 37.97
C ARG A 61 -13.77 28.17 36.89
N ALA A 62 -14.10 29.17 36.07
CA ALA A 62 -13.26 29.60 34.95
C ALA A 62 -12.02 30.45 35.31
N GLN A 63 -11.90 30.99 36.53
CA GLN A 63 -10.76 31.83 36.93
C GLN A 63 -9.61 31.08 37.64
N ALA A 64 -9.72 29.76 37.82
CA ALA A 64 -8.82 28.99 38.67
C ALA A 64 -8.19 27.76 37.98
N LEU A 65 -7.56 27.93 36.81
CA LEU A 65 -6.43 27.07 36.39
C LEU A 65 -5.59 27.70 35.25
N ALA A 66 -4.35 28.10 35.55
CA ALA A 66 -3.37 28.54 34.55
C ALA A 66 -1.93 28.17 35.00
N PRO A 67 -1.21 27.25 34.31
CA PRO A 67 0.01 26.66 34.85
C PRO A 67 1.31 27.40 34.45
N LYS A 68 2.22 27.64 35.42
CA LYS A 68 3.62 28.02 35.17
C LYS A 68 4.63 27.41 36.16
N ARG A 69 5.40 26.42 35.68
CA ARG A 69 6.83 26.15 35.98
C ARG A 69 7.38 26.37 37.42
N LYS A 70 7.72 25.29 38.16
CA LYS A 70 9.11 24.76 38.34
C LYS A 70 9.28 23.65 39.42
N LYS A 71 10.11 22.66 39.06
CA LYS A 71 11.09 21.81 39.80
C LYS A 71 11.14 21.69 41.35
N GLN A 72 11.59 20.50 41.79
CA GLN A 72 12.09 20.06 43.12
C GLN A 72 10.99 19.91 44.21
N GLY A 73 11.06 18.96 45.15
CA GLY A 73 11.97 17.81 45.34
C GLY A 73 11.63 16.99 46.62
N ASP A 74 12.06 15.73 46.66
CA ASP A 74 12.13 14.78 47.81
C ASP A 74 10.89 14.45 48.69
N ALA A 75 10.37 13.21 48.52
CA ALA A 75 9.93 12.22 49.54
C ALA A 75 8.81 12.56 50.58
N PRO A 76 8.28 11.58 51.37
CA PRO A 76 8.30 10.11 51.29
C PRO A 76 6.87 9.48 51.21
N VAL A 77 6.76 8.17 51.48
CA VAL A 77 5.51 7.36 51.45
C VAL A 77 4.71 7.41 52.76
N VAL A 78 3.37 7.45 52.68
CA VAL A 78 2.42 6.93 53.69
C VAL A 78 1.23 6.27 52.95
N GLU A 79 0.65 5.23 53.53
CA GLU A 79 -0.41 4.38 52.96
C GLU A 79 -1.83 4.94 53.14
N MET A 80 -2.79 4.44 52.34
CA MET A 80 -4.21 4.42 52.71
C MET A 80 -4.82 3.04 52.38
N PRO A 81 -5.80 2.55 53.17
CA PRO A 81 -6.12 1.12 53.21
C PRO A 81 -7.14 0.66 52.15
N VAL A 82 -7.04 -0.62 51.78
CA VAL A 82 -8.11 -1.35 51.09
C VAL A 82 -9.17 -1.78 52.11
N VAL A 83 -10.45 -1.54 51.81
CA VAL A 83 -11.59 -2.12 52.54
C VAL A 83 -12.46 -2.91 51.57
N LEU A 84 -12.67 -4.19 51.87
CA LEU A 84 -13.47 -5.13 51.10
C LEU A 84 -14.90 -5.19 51.64
N THR A 85 -15.89 -5.33 50.75
CA THR A 85 -17.23 -5.86 51.06
C THR A 85 -17.75 -6.71 49.89
N PRO A 86 -18.65 -7.69 50.13
CA PRO A 86 -18.61 -8.96 49.39
C PRO A 86 -19.65 -9.11 48.26
N PRO A 87 -19.45 -10.08 47.34
CA PRO A 87 -20.44 -10.49 46.34
C PRO A 87 -21.53 -11.42 46.91
N ARG A 88 -22.66 -11.52 46.20
CA ARG A 88 -23.69 -12.56 46.37
C ARG A 88 -24.20 -13.07 45.00
N PRO A 89 -24.83 -14.26 44.94
CA PRO A 89 -24.59 -15.20 43.85
C PRO A 89 -25.69 -15.26 42.77
N VAL A 90 -25.43 -16.06 41.74
CA VAL A 90 -26.38 -16.49 40.70
C VAL A 90 -26.48 -18.02 40.72
N GLU A 91 -27.70 -18.55 40.70
CA GLU A 91 -27.98 -19.98 40.51
C GLU A 91 -28.58 -20.24 39.11
N ALA A 92 -28.53 -21.49 38.66
CA ALA A 92 -28.96 -21.92 37.32
C ALA A 92 -30.31 -22.68 37.35
N PRO A 93 -31.01 -22.80 36.21
CA PRO A 93 -32.03 -23.82 35.98
C PRO A 93 -31.56 -24.92 35.00
N ILE A 94 -32.34 -26.01 34.91
CA ILE A 94 -32.00 -27.28 34.24
C ILE A 94 -32.84 -27.50 32.96
N THR A 95 -32.35 -28.37 32.07
CA THR A 95 -32.91 -28.80 30.77
C THR A 95 -34.20 -29.61 30.82
N THR A 96 -35.02 -29.52 29.76
CA THR A 96 -35.76 -30.66 29.14
C THR A 96 -36.02 -30.42 27.65
N ALA A 97 -36.21 -31.50 26.88
CA ALA A 97 -36.13 -31.54 25.41
C ALA A 97 -37.48 -31.57 24.66
N VAL A 98 -37.46 -31.31 23.34
CA VAL A 98 -38.42 -31.85 22.34
C VAL A 98 -37.73 -32.17 21.00
N SER A 99 -37.92 -33.42 20.55
CA SER A 99 -37.97 -34.01 19.18
C SER A 99 -37.38 -33.30 17.94
N ALA A 100 -36.74 -34.12 17.08
CA ALA A 100 -36.55 -33.88 15.64
C ALA A 100 -36.89 -35.17 14.84
N PRO A 101 -37.43 -35.08 13.61
CA PRO A 101 -37.86 -36.24 12.81
C PRO A 101 -36.73 -36.90 11.98
N ALA A 102 -36.95 -38.15 11.54
CA ALA A 102 -36.00 -38.98 10.80
C ALA A 102 -35.98 -38.72 9.28
N PRO A 103 -35.06 -39.37 8.53
CA PRO A 103 -35.49 -40.59 7.82
C PRO A 103 -34.56 -41.82 7.98
N LEU A 104 -34.85 -42.87 7.21
CA LEU A 104 -34.46 -44.30 7.32
C LEU A 104 -34.08 -44.84 5.91
N PRO A 105 -33.60 -46.10 5.71
CA PRO A 105 -32.78 -47.00 6.55
C PRO A 105 -31.73 -47.87 5.77
N LEU A 106 -31.14 -48.87 6.46
CA LEU A 106 -30.50 -50.12 5.96
C LEU A 106 -29.10 -49.99 5.28
N GLU A 107 -28.21 -51.00 5.28
CA GLU A 107 -28.31 -52.43 5.68
C GLU A 107 -27.33 -52.90 6.80
N THR A 108 -27.55 -54.12 7.28
CA THR A 108 -26.87 -54.85 8.39
C THR A 108 -25.45 -55.36 8.05
N LEU A 109 -24.60 -55.80 9.00
CA LEU A 109 -24.58 -57.19 9.55
C LEU A 109 -23.64 -57.39 10.78
N ARG A 110 -24.18 -58.00 11.86
CA ARG A 110 -23.63 -59.06 12.78
C ARG A 110 -22.19 -58.96 13.38
N ALA A 111 -21.89 -59.43 14.62
CA ALA A 111 -22.68 -59.76 15.83
C ALA A 111 -21.80 -60.18 17.05
N ARG A 112 -22.14 -59.69 18.27
CA ARG A 112 -22.24 -60.40 19.60
C ARG A 112 -21.02 -61.17 20.23
N PRO A 113 -21.03 -61.52 21.55
CA PRO A 113 -21.39 -60.77 22.78
C PRO A 113 -20.44 -61.11 24.00
N ILE A 114 -20.93 -61.04 25.27
CA ILE A 114 -20.38 -61.59 26.55
C ILE A 114 -19.28 -60.74 27.26
N GLU A 115 -19.34 -60.41 28.57
CA GLU A 115 -20.42 -60.46 29.60
C GLU A 115 -20.18 -59.46 30.77
N LEU A 116 -21.09 -59.43 31.76
CA LEU A 116 -21.06 -58.53 32.94
C LEU A 116 -20.38 -59.17 34.17
N VAL A 117 -19.85 -58.34 35.08
CA VAL A 117 -19.89 -58.57 36.55
C VAL A 117 -20.20 -57.23 37.25
N GLU A 118 -20.78 -57.28 38.45
CA GLU A 118 -21.56 -56.21 39.09
C GLU A 118 -20.93 -55.53 40.33
N ILE A 119 -21.41 -54.29 40.59
CA ILE A 119 -21.73 -53.66 41.89
C ILE A 119 -20.65 -53.60 43.01
N VAL A 120 -20.41 -52.38 43.55
CA VAL A 120 -20.64 -51.99 44.97
C VAL A 120 -20.36 -50.49 45.16
N ALA A 121 -21.22 -49.80 45.91
CA ALA A 121 -20.95 -48.53 46.59
C ALA A 121 -21.37 -48.70 48.07
N PRO A 122 -20.72 -48.04 49.06
CA PRO A 122 -21.24 -46.71 49.44
C PRO A 122 -20.29 -45.72 50.19
N ARG A 123 -20.68 -44.42 50.12
CA ARG A 123 -20.61 -43.35 51.16
C ARG A 123 -19.27 -42.78 51.70
N PRO A 124 -19.22 -41.46 52.00
CA PRO A 124 -18.19 -40.79 52.81
C PRO A 124 -18.62 -40.52 54.27
N LEU A 125 -17.71 -40.03 55.13
CA LEU A 125 -18.00 -39.25 56.36
C LEU A 125 -16.73 -38.59 56.97
N ALA A 126 -16.93 -37.63 57.89
CA ALA A 126 -15.92 -36.88 58.69
C ALA A 126 -16.54 -36.62 60.10
N PRO A 127 -16.05 -35.72 61.00
CA PRO A 127 -14.72 -35.12 61.27
C PRO A 127 -14.13 -35.58 62.64
N VAL A 128 -13.26 -34.84 63.37
CA VAL A 128 -13.58 -33.91 64.52
C VAL A 128 -12.28 -33.19 65.02
N THR A 129 -12.41 -32.19 65.92
CA THR A 129 -11.49 -31.06 66.22
C THR A 129 -10.72 -31.07 67.57
N ALA A 130 -9.69 -30.21 67.67
CA ALA A 130 -9.19 -29.45 68.85
C ALA A 130 -8.17 -28.36 68.35
N VAL A 131 -7.69 -27.30 69.03
CA VAL A 131 -7.92 -26.61 70.33
C VAL A 131 -8.09 -25.07 70.03
N LYS A 132 -7.95 -24.11 70.96
CA LYS A 132 -8.28 -22.66 70.74
C LYS A 132 -7.66 -21.65 71.76
N ALA A 133 -7.18 -20.49 71.29
CA ALA A 133 -6.96 -19.20 72.01
C ALA A 133 -5.87 -19.15 73.14
N PRO A 134 -5.44 -17.98 73.70
CA PRO A 134 -5.97 -16.59 73.58
C PRO A 134 -4.96 -15.41 73.38
N LEU A 135 -5.48 -14.18 73.47
CA LEU A 135 -4.82 -12.86 73.64
C LEU A 135 -5.35 -12.21 74.97
N PRO A 136 -4.94 -11.00 75.45
CA PRO A 136 -3.88 -10.06 75.05
C PRO A 136 -2.96 -9.63 76.24
N ILE A 137 -2.15 -8.56 76.11
CA ILE A 137 -1.91 -7.43 77.06
C ILE A 137 -0.63 -6.64 76.69
N ALA A 138 -0.62 -5.32 76.96
CA ALA A 138 0.56 -4.45 77.07
C ALA A 138 0.37 -3.52 78.29
N PRO A 139 1.43 -3.02 78.98
CA PRO A 139 1.90 -1.64 78.69
C PRO A 139 3.37 -1.28 79.09
N THR A 140 3.71 0.01 78.96
CA THR A 140 4.85 0.79 79.54
C THR A 140 6.13 0.99 78.70
N LYS A 141 7.06 1.85 79.18
CA LYS A 141 7.90 2.78 78.39
C LYS A 141 9.36 2.91 78.87
N ALA A 142 10.17 3.61 78.04
CA ALA A 142 11.52 4.17 78.26
C ALA A 142 12.70 3.20 77.96
N VAL A 143 13.89 3.64 77.51
CA VAL A 143 14.53 4.99 77.51
C VAL A 143 14.97 5.43 76.06
N ALA A 144 15.58 6.61 75.93
CA ALA A 144 15.82 7.40 74.70
C ALA A 144 17.02 6.96 73.79
N PRO A 145 17.18 7.52 72.56
CA PRO A 145 18.06 6.97 71.50
C PRO A 145 19.45 7.64 71.36
N ALA A 146 20.33 7.02 70.57
CA ALA A 146 21.64 7.53 70.14
C ALA A 146 21.74 7.72 68.59
N ARG A 147 22.83 8.35 68.13
CA ARG A 147 22.96 8.95 66.78
C ARG A 147 23.35 7.97 65.65
N PRO A 148 22.95 8.24 64.38
CA PRO A 148 23.48 7.55 63.21
C PRO A 148 24.87 8.06 62.77
N VAL A 149 25.53 7.28 61.90
CA VAL A 149 26.91 7.45 61.38
C VAL A 149 26.84 7.75 59.86
N PRO A 150 27.74 8.57 59.26
CA PRO A 150 27.53 9.16 57.93
C PRO A 150 27.74 8.22 56.72
N PRO A 151 27.19 8.57 55.54
CA PRO A 151 27.25 7.76 54.31
C PRO A 151 28.56 7.91 53.50
N VAL A 152 28.80 6.95 52.60
CA VAL A 152 29.99 6.83 51.73
C VAL A 152 29.77 7.50 50.35
N VAL A 153 30.87 7.97 49.75
CA VAL A 153 30.90 8.79 48.51
C VAL A 153 30.90 7.92 47.24
N PRO A 154 30.18 8.30 46.15
CA PRO A 154 30.20 7.57 44.87
C PRO A 154 31.47 7.83 44.03
N VAL A 155 31.87 6.83 43.23
CA VAL A 155 33.06 6.85 42.37
C VAL A 155 32.71 7.24 40.92
N VAL A 156 33.61 7.96 40.25
CA VAL A 156 33.48 8.42 38.84
C VAL A 156 34.38 7.56 37.92
N PRO A 157 33.88 7.09 36.75
CA PRO A 157 34.67 6.28 35.82
C PRO A 157 35.77 7.09 35.09
N ALA A 158 36.85 6.40 34.70
CA ALA A 158 38.07 6.98 34.15
C ALA A 158 37.95 7.45 32.68
N ARG A 159 38.94 8.22 32.21
CA ARG A 159 38.97 8.82 30.86
C ARG A 159 39.87 8.08 29.87
N MET A 160 39.55 8.30 28.59
CA MET A 160 40.18 7.80 27.37
C MET A 160 41.71 8.03 27.32
N ASN A 161 42.45 7.03 26.84
CA ASN A 161 43.90 7.08 26.62
C ASN A 161 44.22 7.63 25.21
N VAL A 162 45.23 8.50 25.07
CA VAL A 162 45.63 9.14 23.81
C VAL A 162 47.16 9.23 23.74
N PRO A 163 47.82 8.76 22.66
CA PRO A 163 49.28 8.73 22.58
C PRO A 163 49.92 10.11 22.41
N THR A 164 51.14 10.26 22.94
CA THR A 164 51.89 11.52 23.05
C THR A 164 52.55 11.97 21.75
N ARG A 165 52.63 13.30 21.54
CA ARG A 165 53.45 13.96 20.50
C ARG A 165 54.63 14.71 21.14
N PRO A 166 55.86 14.63 20.62
CA PRO A 166 57.06 15.16 21.29
C PRO A 166 57.22 16.70 21.22
N VAL A 167 58.09 17.19 22.10
CA VAL A 167 58.35 18.61 22.43
C VAL A 167 59.22 19.32 21.38
N ARG A 168 59.06 20.65 21.24
CA ARG A 168 60.09 21.58 20.76
C ARG A 168 60.21 22.79 21.70
N ALA A 169 61.40 23.37 21.79
CA ALA A 169 61.76 24.44 22.74
C ALA A 169 61.53 25.86 22.19
N ASN A 170 61.64 26.85 23.08
CA ASN A 170 61.38 28.27 22.83
C ASN A 170 62.55 29.00 22.15
N THR A 171 62.24 30.11 21.44
CA THR A 171 62.98 31.39 21.59
C THR A 171 62.15 32.59 21.08
N THR A 172 62.08 33.64 21.92
CA THR A 172 61.94 35.10 21.61
C THR A 172 60.94 35.61 20.54
N GLY A 173 59.97 36.47 20.91
CA GLY A 173 59.03 37.06 19.94
C GLY A 173 58.12 38.28 20.31
N VAL A 174 58.25 38.92 21.49
CA VAL A 174 57.56 40.20 21.87
C VAL A 174 56.00 40.13 22.02
N LYS A 175 55.40 41.13 22.69
CA LYS A 175 53.98 41.19 23.15
C LYS A 175 53.17 42.29 22.45
N MET A 176 51.85 42.09 22.31
CA MET A 176 50.71 43.04 22.48
C MET A 176 49.46 42.48 21.76
N ASP A 177 48.21 42.66 22.21
CA ASP A 177 47.70 43.01 23.55
C ASP A 177 46.26 42.44 23.71
N GLN A 178 45.72 42.35 24.94
CA GLN A 178 44.32 41.91 25.18
C GLN A 178 43.45 43.03 25.75
N PRO A 179 42.14 43.04 25.42
CA PRO A 179 41.14 43.34 26.45
C PRO A 179 40.11 42.22 26.67
N THR A 180 39.49 42.25 27.85
CA THR A 180 38.64 41.18 28.42
C THR A 180 37.14 41.31 28.14
N LYS A 181 36.41 40.21 28.38
CA LYS A 181 34.93 40.19 28.47
C LYS A 181 34.42 41.09 29.61
N THR A 182 33.20 41.58 29.49
CA THR A 182 32.39 42.09 30.61
C THR A 182 31.01 41.43 30.60
N THR A 183 30.32 41.34 31.74
CA THR A 183 29.02 40.65 31.89
C THR A 183 28.26 41.25 33.09
N LEU A 184 26.94 41.41 32.98
CA LEU A 184 25.88 41.56 34.02
C LEU A 184 24.59 41.96 33.26
N ALA A 185 23.45 41.23 33.32
CA ALA A 185 22.44 41.14 34.38
C ALA A 185 21.37 42.27 34.35
N GLY A 186 20.11 41.93 34.65
CA GLY A 186 18.96 42.87 34.75
C GLY A 186 18.18 42.65 36.05
N PRO A 187 16.82 42.67 36.07
CA PRO A 187 15.89 43.62 35.45
C PRO A 187 14.73 44.06 36.39
N LYS A 188 14.10 45.25 36.19
CA LYS A 188 12.72 45.72 36.62
C LYS A 188 12.63 47.27 36.64
N VAL A 189 11.49 48.00 36.60
CA VAL A 189 10.10 47.83 36.06
C VAL A 189 9.31 49.17 36.18
N ILE A 190 8.14 49.31 35.50
CA ILE A 190 7.14 50.44 35.46
C ILE A 190 7.43 51.52 34.36
N ARG A 191 6.56 51.84 33.37
CA ARG A 191 5.13 52.32 33.26
C ARG A 191 5.00 53.85 33.46
N VAL A 192 4.19 54.65 32.73
CA VAL A 192 3.02 54.43 31.82
C VAL A 192 3.05 55.45 30.65
N ASP A 193 2.52 55.11 29.46
CA ASP A 193 1.56 55.90 28.63
C ASP A 193 1.34 55.30 27.22
N ALA A 194 0.42 55.89 26.42
CA ALA A 194 -0.28 55.26 25.29
C ALA A 194 -0.20 56.07 23.97
N PRO A 195 -0.81 55.61 22.85
CA PRO A 195 -0.57 54.33 22.20
C PRO A 195 -0.21 54.51 20.70
N ASP A 196 0.86 53.86 20.23
CA ASP A 196 1.38 54.07 18.87
C ASP A 196 1.11 52.91 17.88
N SER A 197 1.19 53.20 16.57
CA SER A 197 0.63 52.38 15.49
C SER A 197 1.64 51.44 14.80
N VAL A 198 1.14 50.40 14.11
CA VAL A 198 1.96 49.35 13.49
C VAL A 198 2.57 49.80 12.14
N PRO A 199 3.90 49.80 11.96
CA PRO A 199 4.53 50.25 10.72
C PRO A 199 4.60 49.16 9.63
N ALA A 200 4.27 49.56 8.40
CA ALA A 200 4.41 48.74 7.19
C ALA A 200 5.81 48.87 6.53
N PRO A 201 6.21 47.97 5.60
CA PRO A 201 7.57 47.95 5.04
C PRO A 201 7.94 49.16 4.17
N ARG A 202 9.23 49.52 4.12
CA ARG A 202 9.76 50.60 3.27
C ARG A 202 10.29 50.07 1.91
N PRO A 203 10.07 50.81 0.80
CA PRO A 203 10.71 50.55 -0.49
C PRO A 203 12.08 51.25 -0.63
N PRO A 204 12.92 50.86 -1.61
CA PRO A 204 14.17 51.55 -1.90
C PRO A 204 13.97 52.85 -2.72
N SER A 205 14.32 53.98 -2.10
CA SER A 205 14.76 55.21 -2.80
C SER A 205 16.15 55.01 -3.42
N GLY A 206 16.64 55.84 -4.35
CA GLY A 206 16.09 57.06 -4.95
C GLY A 206 17.21 57.93 -5.55
N VAL A 207 16.86 58.82 -6.47
CA VAL A 207 17.82 59.64 -7.25
C VAL A 207 18.35 60.84 -6.44
N ARG A 208 19.57 61.30 -6.73
CA ARG A 208 19.91 62.74 -6.66
C ARG A 208 20.97 63.15 -7.69
N SER A 209 20.90 64.41 -8.12
CA SER A 209 21.63 65.03 -9.22
C SER A 209 22.36 66.29 -8.76
N PHE A 210 23.26 66.86 -9.57
CA PHE A 210 23.67 68.27 -9.44
C PHE A 210 24.20 68.88 -10.75
N SER A 211 24.18 70.22 -10.79
CA SER A 211 24.88 71.14 -11.72
C SER A 211 24.26 71.43 -13.11
N ARG A 212 24.76 72.52 -13.73
CA ARG A 212 24.04 73.49 -14.60
C ARG A 212 25.04 74.08 -15.66
N PRO A 213 24.65 75.05 -16.52
CA PRO A 213 24.05 74.91 -17.86
C PRO A 213 25.02 75.23 -19.05
N GLY A 214 24.63 74.94 -20.31
CA GLY A 214 25.42 75.34 -21.51
C GLY A 214 24.76 75.18 -22.90
N VAL A 215 24.08 76.24 -23.37
CA VAL A 215 23.98 76.79 -24.75
C VAL A 215 24.09 75.88 -26.01
N THR A 216 23.05 75.95 -26.87
CA THR A 216 22.95 75.52 -28.31
C THR A 216 23.17 74.04 -28.69
N GLY A 217 22.47 73.46 -29.68
CA GLY A 217 21.32 73.97 -30.46
C GLY A 217 20.94 73.00 -31.60
N GLY A 218 19.67 72.98 -32.02
CA GLY A 218 19.15 72.11 -33.10
C GLY A 218 17.66 71.76 -32.90
N PRO A 219 16.83 71.59 -33.95
CA PRO A 219 15.49 72.18 -33.89
C PRO A 219 14.28 71.26 -34.21
N ARG A 220 13.09 71.69 -33.74
CA ARG A 220 11.72 71.23 -34.06
C ARG A 220 11.37 69.79 -33.60
N GLY A 221 10.24 69.49 -32.94
CA GLY A 221 9.04 70.26 -32.59
C GLY A 221 7.83 69.92 -33.50
N GLY A 222 6.61 69.70 -32.99
CA GLY A 222 6.16 69.63 -31.59
C GLY A 222 4.61 69.55 -31.47
N ALA A 223 4.09 69.04 -30.33
CA ALA A 223 2.65 68.79 -30.01
C ALA A 223 1.94 67.80 -30.97
N GLY A 224 0.98 66.95 -30.60
CA GLY A 224 0.02 66.85 -29.47
C GLY A 224 -1.35 66.44 -30.07
N VAL A 225 -2.37 65.88 -29.39
CA VAL A 225 -2.64 65.52 -27.99
C VAL A 225 -3.71 64.39 -27.98
N GLY A 226 -3.62 63.41 -27.05
CA GLY A 226 -4.73 62.50 -26.67
C GLY A 226 -5.03 61.32 -27.61
N ASP A 227 -5.85 60.32 -27.22
CA ASP A 227 -6.44 60.01 -25.91
C ASP A 227 -6.90 58.51 -25.80
N LYS A 228 -6.99 57.98 -24.58
CA LYS A 228 -7.78 56.81 -24.08
C LYS A 228 -7.73 55.39 -24.72
N ARG A 229 -7.60 54.42 -23.78
CA ARG A 229 -8.30 53.10 -23.67
C ARG A 229 -7.79 51.84 -24.42
N ARG A 230 -7.01 51.03 -23.68
CA ARG A 230 -7.29 49.64 -23.20
C ARG A 230 -8.69 49.03 -23.54
N PRO A 231 -8.89 47.67 -23.53
CA PRO A 231 -8.03 46.62 -22.91
C PRO A 231 -7.91 45.24 -23.65
N THR A 232 -7.08 44.35 -23.08
CA THR A 232 -7.16 42.85 -22.99
C THR A 232 -7.69 41.98 -24.15
N ASP A 233 -6.94 40.90 -24.46
CA ASP A 233 -7.33 39.81 -25.36
C ASP A 233 -7.26 38.42 -24.65
N PRO A 234 -8.28 37.55 -24.75
CA PRO A 234 -8.27 36.18 -24.20
C PRO A 234 -7.98 35.09 -25.26
N GLY A 235 -7.47 33.93 -24.82
CA GLY A 235 -7.11 32.82 -25.72
C GLY A 235 -8.31 32.06 -26.35
N ARG A 236 -8.02 31.19 -27.34
CA ARG A 236 -9.05 30.39 -28.03
C ARG A 236 -8.58 29.00 -28.46
N SER A 237 -9.52 28.05 -28.43
CA SER A 237 -9.40 26.68 -28.95
C SER A 237 -10.32 26.44 -30.16
N GLY A 238 -9.93 25.52 -31.05
CA GLY A 238 -10.90 24.64 -31.74
C GLY A 238 -11.11 24.78 -33.26
N ARG A 239 -10.79 23.67 -33.96
CA ARG A 239 -11.66 22.92 -34.91
C ARG A 239 -11.87 23.42 -36.37
N SER A 240 -11.47 22.52 -37.30
CA SER A 240 -12.10 22.15 -38.60
C SER A 240 -12.36 23.17 -39.72
N GLY A 241 -12.01 22.75 -40.95
CA GLY A 241 -12.38 23.35 -42.24
C GLY A 241 -11.30 23.04 -43.29
N GLY A 242 -11.61 22.86 -44.58
CA GLY A 242 -10.58 22.48 -45.55
C GLY A 242 -10.95 22.70 -47.03
N MET A 243 -9.91 22.66 -47.87
CA MET A 243 -9.91 22.85 -49.34
C MET A 243 -10.30 24.28 -49.83
N PRO A 244 -9.94 24.68 -51.07
CA PRO A 244 -9.15 23.97 -52.09
C PRO A 244 -7.76 24.60 -52.36
N SER A 245 -7.06 24.08 -53.37
CA SER A 245 -5.75 24.56 -53.82
C SER A 245 -5.83 25.46 -55.05
N GLU A 246 -5.22 26.65 -54.99
CA GLU A 246 -4.77 27.39 -56.17
C GLU A 246 -3.24 27.60 -56.11
N GLY A 247 -2.60 27.62 -57.28
CA GLY A 247 -1.14 27.53 -57.39
C GLY A 247 -0.41 28.85 -57.26
N PHE A 248 0.28 29.07 -56.13
CA PHE A 248 1.29 30.13 -56.01
C PHE A 248 2.40 29.94 -57.04
N ARG A 249 2.85 31.04 -57.65
CA ARG A 249 3.89 30.99 -58.69
C ARG A 249 5.26 30.87 -58.02
N SER A 250 6.20 30.24 -58.72
CA SER A 250 7.52 29.89 -58.17
C SER A 250 8.38 31.09 -57.74
N LYS A 251 8.05 32.31 -58.17
CA LYS A 251 8.72 33.55 -57.71
C LYS A 251 8.28 33.97 -56.31
N ASP A 252 6.98 33.91 -56.01
CA ASP A 252 6.37 34.33 -54.73
C ASP A 252 6.92 33.50 -53.55
N ILE A 253 7.31 32.25 -53.82
CA ILE A 253 7.92 31.33 -52.86
C ILE A 253 9.39 31.70 -52.59
N ALA A 254 10.15 32.07 -53.63
CA ALA A 254 11.57 32.40 -53.52
C ALA A 254 11.84 33.72 -52.76
N GLU A 255 10.96 34.71 -52.96
CA GLU A 255 11.00 35.98 -52.21
C GLU A 255 10.66 35.75 -50.72
N ARG A 256 9.72 34.85 -50.43
CA ARG A 256 9.40 34.46 -49.04
C ARG A 256 10.51 33.68 -48.35
N THR A 257 11.27 32.83 -49.05
CA THR A 257 12.42 32.13 -48.45
C THR A 257 13.59 33.07 -48.16
N SER A 258 13.91 33.97 -49.08
CA SER A 258 15.02 34.93 -48.90
C SER A 258 14.76 35.95 -47.78
N ALA A 259 13.49 36.33 -47.55
CA ALA A 259 13.09 37.14 -46.40
C ALA A 259 13.24 36.42 -45.04
N ILE A 260 13.30 35.08 -45.01
CA ILE A 260 13.45 34.28 -43.78
C ILE A 260 14.94 34.09 -43.43
N ASP A 261 15.80 33.85 -44.42
CA ASP A 261 17.24 33.67 -44.20
C ASP A 261 17.94 34.97 -43.73
N GLY A 262 17.39 36.14 -44.07
CA GLY A 262 17.91 37.44 -43.63
C GLY A 262 17.71 37.77 -42.14
N ALA A 263 16.96 36.97 -41.38
CA ALA A 263 16.42 37.37 -40.08
C ALA A 263 16.56 36.31 -38.96
N THR A 264 17.79 36.00 -38.52
CA THR A 264 18.15 36.01 -37.07
C THR A 264 19.63 35.67 -36.82
N GLY A 265 20.40 36.64 -36.32
CA GLY A 265 21.63 36.36 -35.56
C GLY A 265 21.31 35.93 -34.12
N PHE A 266 22.26 35.28 -33.44
CA PHE A 266 22.21 34.95 -32.01
C PHE A 266 20.93 34.23 -31.51
N PHE A 267 20.82 32.92 -31.78
CA PHE A 267 20.54 31.83 -30.80
C PHE A 267 19.95 30.57 -31.46
N LYS A 268 20.82 29.68 -31.97
CA LYS A 268 20.55 28.22 -32.13
C LYS A 268 21.84 27.48 -32.48
N ARG A 269 22.11 26.36 -31.80
CA ARG A 269 23.19 25.41 -32.17
C ARG A 269 22.61 24.20 -32.90
N HIS A 270 23.17 23.98 -34.09
CA HIS A 270 23.27 22.73 -34.85
C HIS A 270 22.21 21.63 -34.63
N ARG A 271 21.34 21.48 -35.63
CA ARG A 271 20.83 20.17 -36.06
C ARG A 271 21.21 20.04 -37.55
N PRO A 272 22.08 19.09 -37.96
CA PRO A 272 22.48 18.98 -39.36
C PRO A 272 21.28 18.65 -40.24
N ARG A 273 21.13 19.40 -41.34
CA ARG A 273 20.15 19.14 -42.39
C ARG A 273 20.96 18.79 -43.63
N VAL A 274 20.95 17.53 -44.04
CA VAL A 274 21.64 17.08 -45.26
C VAL A 274 20.70 17.31 -46.44
N ASP A 275 21.21 17.96 -47.47
CA ASP A 275 20.43 18.31 -48.66
C ASP A 275 20.03 17.09 -49.50
N ARG A 276 18.95 17.26 -50.24
CA ARG A 276 18.35 16.22 -51.09
C ARG A 276 18.45 16.65 -52.55
N PRO A 277 19.36 16.07 -53.36
CA PRO A 277 19.48 16.41 -54.78
C PRO A 277 18.17 16.21 -55.54
N GLY A 278 17.93 17.08 -56.53
CA GLY A 278 16.71 17.06 -57.34
C GLY A 278 16.62 15.85 -58.28
N HIS A 279 15.41 15.62 -58.83
CA HIS A 279 15.19 14.60 -59.87
C HIS A 279 15.85 14.99 -61.20
N GLY A 280 17.13 14.65 -61.36
CA GLY A 280 17.69 14.30 -62.67
C GLY A 280 17.23 12.88 -63.06
N SER A 281 16.85 12.68 -64.32
CA SER A 281 16.43 11.38 -64.84
C SER A 281 17.62 10.43 -65.09
N GLN A 282 18.28 9.99 -64.02
CA GLN A 282 19.33 8.98 -64.09
C GLN A 282 18.72 7.57 -64.16
N GLN A 283 19.35 6.71 -64.95
CA GLN A 283 18.90 5.33 -65.19
C GLN A 283 18.88 4.55 -63.88
N ARG A 284 17.90 3.65 -63.73
CA ARG A 284 17.89 2.68 -62.63
C ARG A 284 19.11 1.76 -62.78
N GLN A 285 20.16 2.00 -62.00
CA GLN A 285 21.13 0.95 -61.74
C GLN A 285 20.37 -0.24 -61.12
N PRO A 286 20.61 -1.48 -61.58
CA PRO A 286 19.97 -2.64 -60.97
C PRO A 286 20.40 -2.73 -59.51
N ILE A 287 19.44 -2.96 -58.62
CA ILE A 287 19.74 -3.23 -57.21
C ILE A 287 20.49 -4.55 -57.18
N VAL A 288 21.81 -4.48 -56.98
CA VAL A 288 22.64 -5.66 -56.73
C VAL A 288 22.14 -6.27 -55.43
N LYS A 289 21.48 -7.43 -55.52
CA LYS A 289 21.10 -8.20 -54.34
C LYS A 289 22.38 -8.48 -53.53
N PRO A 290 22.42 -8.22 -52.22
CA PRO A 290 23.54 -8.70 -51.40
C PRO A 290 23.56 -10.24 -51.49
N GLN A 291 24.66 -10.79 -52.01
CA GLN A 291 24.89 -12.23 -52.05
C GLN A 291 25.62 -12.63 -50.76
N GLY A 292 24.83 -12.98 -49.75
CA GLY A 292 25.28 -13.41 -48.43
C GLY A 292 24.13 -13.31 -47.43
N PRO A 293 24.18 -14.05 -46.30
CA PRO A 293 23.12 -14.02 -45.30
C PRO A 293 22.98 -12.62 -44.70
N VAL A 294 21.75 -12.08 -44.70
CA VAL A 294 21.48 -10.77 -44.11
C VAL A 294 21.41 -10.93 -42.59
N ARG A 295 22.27 -10.23 -41.85
CA ARG A 295 22.21 -10.23 -40.38
C ARG A 295 21.12 -9.29 -39.87
N VAL A 296 20.16 -9.84 -39.13
CA VAL A 296 18.97 -9.13 -38.66
C VAL A 296 18.91 -9.20 -37.12
N PRO A 297 18.92 -8.06 -36.39
CA PRO A 297 19.10 -8.01 -34.94
C PRO A 297 17.79 -8.26 -34.16
N ASP A 298 17.42 -9.52 -33.93
CA ASP A 298 16.14 -9.89 -33.27
C ASP A 298 15.97 -9.21 -31.88
N PRO A 299 14.89 -8.45 -31.60
CA PRO A 299 13.72 -8.19 -32.44
C PRO A 299 13.79 -6.90 -33.30
N VAL A 300 13.13 -6.90 -34.47
CA VAL A 300 13.29 -5.84 -35.49
C VAL A 300 11.94 -5.29 -35.98
N SER A 301 11.82 -3.97 -36.19
CA SER A 301 10.63 -3.39 -36.83
C SER A 301 10.62 -3.64 -38.35
N LEU A 302 9.43 -3.73 -38.96
CA LEU A 302 9.29 -3.83 -40.43
C LEU A 302 10.04 -2.73 -41.20
N LYS A 303 10.25 -1.56 -40.58
CA LYS A 303 11.00 -0.43 -41.15
C LYS A 303 12.52 -0.68 -41.18
N GLU A 304 13.09 -1.27 -40.14
CA GLU A 304 14.52 -1.60 -40.06
C GLU A 304 14.83 -2.84 -40.88
N LEU A 305 13.98 -3.85 -40.84
CA LEU A 305 14.06 -5.04 -41.69
C LEU A 305 13.97 -4.67 -43.18
N SER A 306 13.13 -3.69 -43.56
CA SER A 306 13.10 -3.11 -44.91
C SER A 306 14.41 -2.40 -45.28
N ALA A 307 15.08 -1.74 -44.33
CA ALA A 307 16.36 -1.07 -44.56
C ALA A 307 17.55 -2.05 -44.67
N LEU A 308 17.52 -3.16 -43.93
CA LEU A 308 18.55 -4.22 -43.96
C LEU A 308 18.45 -5.11 -45.20
N THR A 309 17.23 -5.43 -45.65
CA THR A 309 17.00 -6.38 -46.77
C THR A 309 16.77 -5.69 -48.12
N GLY A 310 16.52 -4.38 -48.14
CA GLY A 310 16.21 -3.61 -49.35
C GLY A 310 14.81 -3.84 -49.92
N VAL A 311 14.03 -4.77 -49.37
CA VAL A 311 12.63 -5.03 -49.74
C VAL A 311 11.74 -3.91 -49.18
N LYS A 312 10.75 -3.43 -49.93
CA LYS A 312 9.91 -2.30 -49.47
C LYS A 312 8.96 -2.71 -48.35
N VAL A 313 8.78 -1.86 -47.34
CA VAL A 313 7.76 -1.99 -46.28
C VAL A 313 6.36 -2.36 -46.83
N THR A 314 5.96 -1.80 -47.97
CA THR A 314 4.67 -2.09 -48.63
C THR A 314 4.56 -3.48 -49.25
N GLU A 315 5.67 -4.13 -49.57
CA GLU A 315 5.73 -5.49 -50.10
C GLU A 315 5.78 -6.49 -48.93
N LEU A 316 6.55 -6.18 -47.89
CA LEU A 316 6.62 -6.94 -46.63
C LEU A 316 5.26 -7.03 -45.92
N ILE A 317 4.52 -5.92 -45.79
CA ILE A 317 3.17 -5.90 -45.18
C ILE A 317 2.18 -6.75 -45.99
N LYS A 318 2.23 -6.68 -47.34
CA LYS A 318 1.34 -7.48 -48.20
C LYS A 318 1.58 -8.97 -48.05
N LYS A 319 2.85 -9.37 -47.95
CA LYS A 319 3.27 -10.76 -47.74
C LYS A 319 2.86 -11.27 -46.34
N SER A 320 3.17 -10.51 -45.30
CA SER A 320 2.70 -10.77 -43.93
C SER A 320 1.18 -10.99 -43.86
N LEU A 321 0.39 -10.15 -44.54
CA LEU A 321 -1.07 -10.26 -44.57
C LEU A 321 -1.56 -11.50 -45.35
N LEU A 322 -0.84 -11.94 -46.39
CA LEU A 322 -1.12 -13.18 -47.11
C LEU A 322 -0.79 -14.43 -46.28
N ALA A 323 0.26 -14.36 -45.45
CA ALA A 323 0.58 -15.36 -44.42
C ALA A 323 -0.35 -15.31 -43.19
N GLY A 324 -1.41 -14.48 -43.21
CA GLY A 324 -2.40 -14.34 -42.12
C GLY A 324 -1.96 -13.44 -40.96
N ASN A 325 -0.68 -13.03 -40.91
CA ASN A 325 -0.12 -12.23 -39.83
C ASN A 325 -0.41 -10.73 -40.04
N GLN A 326 -1.28 -10.15 -39.21
CA GLN A 326 -1.64 -8.72 -39.24
C GLN A 326 -0.57 -7.84 -38.55
N ILE A 327 0.48 -7.49 -39.27
CA ILE A 327 1.64 -6.77 -38.74
C ILE A 327 1.64 -5.30 -39.17
N THR A 328 1.97 -4.40 -38.24
CA THR A 328 2.02 -2.94 -38.46
C THR A 328 3.45 -2.44 -38.68
N ILE A 329 3.61 -1.26 -39.30
CA ILE A 329 4.92 -0.68 -39.65
C ILE A 329 5.90 -0.60 -38.45
N ASN A 330 5.36 -0.44 -37.23
CA ASN A 330 6.13 -0.22 -36.00
C ASN A 330 6.03 -1.39 -35.00
N SER A 331 5.36 -2.51 -35.32
CA SER A 331 5.41 -3.70 -34.45
C SER A 331 6.74 -4.42 -34.64
N ALA A 332 7.34 -4.84 -33.53
CA ALA A 332 8.54 -5.65 -33.52
C ALA A 332 8.21 -7.07 -34.00
N LEU A 333 9.06 -7.62 -34.87
CA LEU A 333 9.05 -9.00 -35.34
C LEU A 333 10.03 -9.83 -34.50
N THR A 334 9.64 -11.05 -34.14
CA THR A 334 10.57 -12.05 -33.60
C THR A 334 11.39 -12.70 -34.70
N GLY A 335 12.54 -13.30 -34.36
CA GLY A 335 13.41 -13.99 -35.31
C GLY A 335 12.68 -15.02 -36.19
N ASP A 336 11.77 -15.79 -35.62
CA ASP A 336 10.96 -16.78 -36.36
C ASP A 336 10.09 -16.11 -37.43
N GLN A 337 9.41 -15.00 -37.09
CA GLN A 337 8.58 -14.23 -38.03
C GLN A 337 9.43 -13.52 -39.10
N VAL A 338 10.63 -13.09 -38.75
CA VAL A 338 11.61 -12.53 -39.69
C VAL A 338 12.04 -13.59 -40.70
N VAL A 339 12.37 -14.81 -40.24
CA VAL A 339 12.79 -15.92 -41.09
C VAL A 339 11.63 -16.41 -41.97
N GLU A 340 10.44 -16.62 -41.42
CA GLU A 340 9.22 -16.97 -42.16
C GLU A 340 8.95 -15.99 -43.31
N LEU A 341 8.92 -14.69 -43.00
CA LEU A 341 8.64 -13.65 -43.98
C LEU A 341 9.76 -13.52 -45.04
N MET A 342 11.01 -13.84 -44.71
CA MET A 342 12.16 -13.74 -45.63
C MET A 342 12.41 -14.99 -46.48
N MET A 343 12.00 -16.17 -46.01
CA MET A 343 11.92 -17.38 -46.84
C MET A 343 11.06 -17.11 -48.10
N GLU A 344 9.94 -16.39 -47.96
CA GLU A 344 9.09 -16.02 -49.09
C GLU A 344 9.74 -15.06 -50.12
N PHE A 345 10.93 -14.52 -49.85
CA PHE A 345 11.70 -13.69 -50.78
C PHE A 345 12.99 -14.35 -51.28
N ASN A 346 13.26 -15.60 -50.86
CA ASN A 346 14.55 -16.30 -51.02
C ASN A 346 15.73 -15.43 -50.51
N ILE A 347 15.59 -14.89 -49.30
CA ILE A 347 16.67 -14.18 -48.60
C ILE A 347 17.02 -15.01 -47.36
N GLU A 348 18.24 -15.56 -47.35
CA GLU A 348 18.79 -16.19 -46.15
C GLU A 348 19.09 -15.11 -45.10
N VAL A 349 18.61 -15.33 -43.87
CA VAL A 349 18.76 -14.40 -42.76
C VAL A 349 19.47 -15.10 -41.60
N GLU A 350 20.58 -14.52 -41.15
CA GLU A 350 21.18 -14.86 -39.87
C GLU A 350 20.56 -13.98 -38.79
N THR A 351 19.68 -14.57 -37.96
CA THR A 351 19.13 -13.94 -36.76
C THR A 351 20.20 -13.86 -35.67
N THR A 352 21.04 -12.83 -35.74
CA THR A 352 21.82 -12.40 -34.58
C THR A 352 20.83 -11.85 -33.56
N ALA A 353 20.75 -12.41 -32.35
CA ALA A 353 20.02 -11.74 -31.27
C ALA A 353 20.61 -10.34 -31.06
N ALA A 354 19.76 -9.33 -30.87
CA ALA A 354 20.22 -8.00 -30.51
C ALA A 354 20.83 -8.05 -29.10
N VAL A 355 22.15 -8.21 -29.01
CA VAL A 355 22.87 -8.24 -27.73
C VAL A 355 22.73 -6.86 -27.09
N THR A 356 21.78 -6.72 -26.17
CA THR A 356 21.51 -5.47 -25.46
C THR A 356 22.78 -5.01 -24.78
N ALA A 357 22.96 -3.70 -24.61
CA ALA A 357 24.09 -3.15 -23.86
C ALA A 357 24.15 -3.64 -22.40
N THR A 358 23.05 -4.15 -21.83
CA THR A 358 23.06 -4.90 -20.56
C THR A 358 23.68 -6.29 -20.70
N ASP A 359 23.39 -6.99 -21.78
CA ASP A 359 23.70 -8.41 -21.96
C ASP A 359 25.17 -8.57 -22.34
N ALA A 360 25.72 -7.61 -23.08
CA ALA A 360 27.17 -7.44 -23.28
C ALA A 360 27.92 -7.14 -21.96
N ILE A 361 27.27 -6.52 -20.97
CA ILE A 361 27.84 -6.35 -19.62
C ILE A 361 27.74 -7.66 -18.84
N GLU A 362 26.58 -8.34 -18.86
CA GLU A 362 26.43 -9.66 -18.22
C GLU A 362 27.47 -10.67 -18.76
N GLU A 363 27.69 -10.69 -20.08
CA GLU A 363 28.68 -11.55 -20.73
C GLU A 363 30.13 -11.14 -20.41
N ARG A 364 30.45 -9.83 -20.40
CA ARG A 364 31.77 -9.33 -19.97
C ARG A 364 32.10 -9.74 -18.53
N PHE A 365 31.09 -9.80 -17.67
CA PHE A 365 31.25 -10.30 -16.30
C PHE A 365 31.34 -11.83 -16.24
N ALA A 366 30.46 -12.56 -16.95
CA ALA A 366 30.47 -14.03 -16.95
C ALA A 366 31.75 -14.64 -17.55
N LYS A 367 32.40 -13.95 -18.50
CA LYS A 367 33.67 -14.38 -19.14
C LYS A 367 34.93 -13.78 -18.50
N ARG A 368 34.82 -13.13 -17.34
CA ARG A 368 36.00 -12.52 -16.68
C ARG A 368 36.90 -13.57 -16.04
N ILE A 369 38.21 -13.32 -16.10
CA ILE A 369 39.18 -14.06 -15.29
C ILE A 369 39.02 -13.57 -13.85
N ARG A 370 38.71 -14.48 -12.92
CA ARG A 370 38.68 -14.16 -11.48
C ARG A 370 40.09 -13.79 -11.02
N ILE A 371 40.25 -12.63 -10.39
CA ILE A 371 41.56 -12.06 -10.02
C ILE A 371 42.05 -12.67 -8.71
N GLU A 372 41.17 -12.77 -7.72
CA GLU A 372 41.47 -13.26 -6.38
C GLU A 372 40.35 -14.19 -5.92
N GLU A 373 40.31 -15.38 -6.49
CA GLU A 373 39.37 -16.42 -6.08
C GLU A 373 39.72 -16.95 -4.67
N ARG A 374 38.82 -16.73 -3.72
CA ARG A 374 38.92 -17.24 -2.35
C ARG A 374 37.56 -17.77 -1.90
N SER A 375 37.56 -18.59 -0.85
CA SER A 375 36.32 -19.02 -0.19
C SER A 375 35.52 -17.81 0.31
N ARG A 376 34.19 -17.92 0.30
CA ARG A 376 33.26 -16.87 0.74
C ARG A 376 32.25 -17.41 1.75
N SER A 377 31.65 -16.50 2.52
CA SER A 377 30.56 -16.83 3.41
C SER A 377 29.35 -17.41 2.68
N PRO A 378 28.64 -18.40 3.26
CA PRO A 378 27.34 -18.81 2.76
C PRO A 378 26.32 -17.70 2.95
N VAL A 379 25.47 -17.51 1.94
CA VAL A 379 24.27 -16.68 2.02
C VAL A 379 23.08 -17.62 2.22
N VAL A 380 22.26 -17.36 3.24
CA VAL A 380 21.30 -18.32 3.79
C VAL A 380 19.90 -17.73 3.89
N THR A 381 18.92 -18.26 3.14
CA THR A 381 17.51 -17.86 3.29
C THR A 381 16.85 -18.70 4.38
N ILE A 382 16.00 -18.09 5.22
CA ILE A 382 15.13 -18.85 6.14
C ILE A 382 13.69 -18.90 5.63
N LEU A 383 13.23 -20.10 5.26
CA LEU A 383 11.87 -20.40 4.79
C LEU A 383 11.06 -21.20 5.83
N GLY A 384 9.78 -21.41 5.55
CA GLY A 384 8.82 -22.07 6.45
C GLY A 384 7.53 -21.25 6.61
N HIS A 385 6.54 -21.90 7.24
CA HIS A 385 5.20 -21.39 7.51
C HIS A 385 5.19 -20.17 8.47
N VAL A 386 4.01 -19.55 8.61
CA VAL A 386 3.69 -18.62 9.70
C VAL A 386 3.77 -19.35 11.05
N ASP A 387 4.06 -18.64 12.13
CA ASP A 387 4.15 -19.11 13.53
C ASP A 387 5.10 -20.27 13.85
N HIS A 388 5.79 -20.87 12.87
CA HIS A 388 6.93 -21.79 13.06
C HIS A 388 8.16 -21.11 13.73
N GLY A 389 8.08 -19.84 14.10
CA GLY A 389 9.09 -19.15 14.93
C GLY A 389 10.35 -18.70 14.17
N LYS A 390 10.27 -18.48 12.85
CA LYS A 390 11.40 -18.04 12.00
C LYS A 390 12.07 -16.77 12.54
N THR A 391 11.29 -15.71 12.73
CA THR A 391 11.77 -14.41 13.24
C THR A 391 12.35 -14.55 14.65
N THR A 392 11.76 -15.39 15.51
CA THR A 392 12.26 -15.69 16.86
C THR A 392 13.63 -16.36 16.83
N LEU A 393 13.84 -17.32 15.91
CA LEU A 393 15.12 -18.00 15.70
C LEU A 393 16.17 -17.02 15.16
N LEU A 394 15.80 -16.18 14.19
CA LEU A 394 16.67 -15.13 13.63
C LEU A 394 17.04 -14.07 14.68
N ASP A 395 16.11 -13.65 15.54
CA ASP A 395 16.40 -12.76 16.66
C ASP A 395 17.40 -13.37 17.65
N ARG A 396 17.26 -14.67 17.92
CA ARG A 396 18.18 -15.40 18.81
C ARG A 396 19.58 -15.48 18.21
N ILE A 397 19.70 -15.71 16.90
CA ILE A 397 20.98 -15.63 16.16
C ILE A 397 21.59 -14.21 16.26
N ARG A 398 20.77 -13.18 16.03
CA ARG A 398 21.21 -11.77 16.04
C ARG A 398 21.51 -11.20 17.43
N SER A 399 21.11 -11.90 18.50
CA SER A 399 21.01 -11.35 19.85
C SER A 399 20.11 -10.09 19.94
N THR A 400 19.09 -9.98 19.08
CA THR A 400 18.14 -8.86 19.05
C THR A 400 16.74 -9.27 19.52
N LYS A 401 15.81 -8.30 19.57
CA LYS A 401 14.38 -8.50 19.82
C LYS A 401 13.55 -7.67 18.83
N VAL A 402 13.68 -7.99 17.55
CA VAL A 402 12.94 -7.43 16.42
C VAL A 402 11.48 -7.89 16.45
N ALA A 403 11.21 -9.19 16.65
CA ALA A 403 9.86 -9.77 16.60
C ALA A 403 8.87 -9.12 17.59
N ALA A 404 9.37 -8.67 18.74
CA ALA A 404 8.59 -7.98 19.76
C ALA A 404 8.28 -6.50 19.43
N GLY A 405 8.84 -5.97 18.33
CA GLY A 405 8.64 -4.60 17.87
C GLY A 405 8.07 -4.49 16.45
N GLU A 406 7.72 -5.60 15.79
CA GLU A 406 7.09 -5.57 14.47
C GLU A 406 5.57 -5.43 14.59
N ALA A 407 4.96 -4.59 13.74
CA ALA A 407 3.52 -4.44 13.70
C ALA A 407 2.84 -5.78 13.36
N GLY A 408 1.90 -6.20 14.21
CA GLY A 408 1.24 -7.50 14.10
C GLY A 408 2.12 -8.71 14.47
N GLY A 409 3.35 -8.52 14.97
CA GLY A 409 4.26 -9.60 15.34
C GLY A 409 4.82 -10.41 14.15
N ILE A 410 4.63 -9.93 12.92
CA ILE A 410 5.01 -10.63 11.68
C ILE A 410 6.03 -9.83 10.86
N THR A 411 7.01 -10.54 10.32
CA THR A 411 7.99 -9.98 9.39
C THR A 411 7.36 -9.84 8.01
N GLN A 412 7.22 -8.60 7.53
CA GLN A 412 6.50 -8.23 6.29
C GLN A 412 7.40 -7.66 5.17
N SER A 413 8.69 -7.48 5.45
CA SER A 413 9.70 -7.01 4.48
C SER A 413 10.91 -7.93 4.54
N THR A 414 11.51 -8.26 3.38
CA THR A 414 12.80 -8.97 3.33
C THR A 414 13.87 -8.18 4.09
N ARG A 415 14.70 -8.85 4.90
CA ARG A 415 15.83 -8.21 5.60
C ARG A 415 17.07 -9.07 5.54
N THR A 416 18.23 -8.44 5.47
CA THR A 416 19.53 -9.11 5.48
C THR A 416 20.42 -8.58 6.60
N PHE A 417 21.24 -9.48 7.14
CA PHE A 417 22.21 -9.18 8.19
C PHE A 417 23.34 -10.21 8.18
N GLN A 418 24.50 -9.86 8.71
CA GLN A 418 25.65 -10.76 8.80
C GLN A 418 25.97 -11.14 10.25
N VAL A 419 26.39 -12.39 10.46
CA VAL A 419 26.68 -12.99 11.77
C VAL A 419 28.07 -13.60 11.73
N ALA A 420 28.93 -13.24 12.67
CA ALA A 420 30.21 -13.92 12.86
C ALA A 420 30.02 -15.19 13.69
N VAL A 421 30.50 -16.32 13.19
CA VAL A 421 30.52 -17.62 13.84
C VAL A 421 31.98 -18.05 14.01
N GLU A 422 32.32 -18.62 15.16
CA GLU A 422 33.62 -19.23 15.41
C GLU A 422 33.50 -20.74 15.25
N THR A 423 34.19 -21.31 14.26
CA THR A 423 34.13 -22.74 13.94
C THR A 423 35.56 -23.26 13.72
N GLY A 424 35.98 -24.26 14.49
CA GLY A 424 37.35 -24.81 14.41
C GLY A 424 38.47 -23.83 14.77
N GLY A 425 38.15 -22.67 15.37
CA GLY A 425 39.09 -21.58 15.65
C GLY A 425 39.16 -20.51 14.55
N GLU A 426 38.52 -20.72 13.39
CA GLU A 426 38.35 -19.69 12.38
C GLU A 426 37.10 -18.84 12.63
N LYS A 427 37.19 -17.53 12.37
CA LYS A 427 36.03 -16.63 12.33
C LYS A 427 35.47 -16.62 10.92
N ARG A 428 34.29 -17.21 10.73
CA ARG A 428 33.57 -17.23 9.45
C ARG A 428 32.28 -16.45 9.59
N SER A 429 31.98 -15.57 8.64
CA SER A 429 30.68 -14.90 8.59
C SER A 429 29.63 -15.80 7.94
N ILE A 430 28.36 -15.63 8.30
CA ILE A 430 27.18 -16.16 7.61
C ILE A 430 26.24 -14.98 7.34
N THR A 431 25.79 -14.83 6.09
CA THR A 431 24.86 -13.75 5.72
C THR A 431 23.44 -14.32 5.61
N PHE A 432 22.55 -13.89 6.50
CA PHE A 432 21.16 -14.37 6.53
C PHE A 432 20.22 -13.47 5.72
N ILE A 433 19.24 -14.10 5.07
CA ILE A 433 18.08 -13.46 4.43
C ILE A 433 16.81 -13.93 5.14
N ASP A 434 16.21 -13.00 5.88
CA ASP A 434 14.88 -13.14 6.47
C ASP A 434 13.81 -12.89 5.41
N THR A 435 12.83 -13.77 5.31
CA THR A 435 11.73 -13.66 4.33
C THR A 435 10.37 -13.92 5.00
N PRO A 436 9.33 -13.10 4.69
CA PRO A 436 8.00 -13.27 5.27
C PRO A 436 7.43 -14.70 5.12
N GLY A 437 6.76 -15.18 6.17
CA GLY A 437 6.15 -16.53 6.17
C GLY A 437 4.81 -16.64 5.44
N HIS A 438 4.03 -15.54 5.41
CA HIS A 438 2.67 -15.52 4.89
C HIS A 438 2.64 -15.71 3.35
N GLU A 439 1.70 -16.54 2.88
CA GLU A 439 1.37 -16.81 1.48
C GLU A 439 1.35 -15.59 0.54
N ALA A 440 0.95 -14.40 1.01
CA ALA A 440 0.99 -13.15 0.24
C ALA A 440 2.38 -12.83 -0.36
N PHE A 441 3.46 -13.32 0.28
CA PHE A 441 4.84 -13.00 -0.04
C PHE A 441 5.57 -14.14 -0.79
N THR A 442 4.85 -15.02 -1.50
CA THR A 442 5.41 -16.03 -2.41
C THR A 442 6.51 -15.47 -3.34
N ALA A 443 6.33 -14.26 -3.88
CA ALA A 443 7.34 -13.61 -4.72
C ALA A 443 8.65 -13.30 -3.97
N MET A 444 8.58 -12.82 -2.72
CA MET A 444 9.77 -12.58 -1.88
C MET A 444 10.48 -13.89 -1.51
N ARG A 445 9.72 -14.96 -1.20
CA ARG A 445 10.30 -16.28 -0.88
C ARG A 445 11.02 -16.89 -2.08
N ALA A 446 10.43 -16.81 -3.28
CA ALA A 446 11.05 -17.25 -4.53
C ALA A 446 12.29 -16.40 -4.90
N ARG A 447 12.27 -15.08 -4.63
CA ARG A 447 13.43 -14.19 -4.76
C ARG A 447 14.56 -14.60 -3.80
N GLY A 448 14.26 -14.78 -2.52
CA GLY A 448 15.23 -15.19 -1.50
C GLY A 448 15.91 -16.51 -1.86
N ALA A 449 15.13 -17.55 -2.13
CA ALA A 449 15.64 -18.87 -2.51
C ALA A 449 16.64 -18.82 -3.68
N ARG A 450 16.38 -18.02 -4.72
CA ARG A 450 17.25 -17.86 -5.91
C ARG A 450 18.55 -17.09 -5.65
N VAL A 451 18.66 -16.36 -4.55
CA VAL A 451 19.82 -15.49 -4.24
C VAL A 451 20.80 -16.16 -3.26
N THR A 452 20.41 -17.30 -2.67
CA THR A 452 21.14 -17.95 -1.56
C THR A 452 21.73 -19.31 -1.91
N ASP A 453 22.84 -19.64 -1.26
CA ASP A 453 23.59 -20.89 -1.46
C ASP A 453 23.01 -22.06 -0.65
N ILE A 454 22.34 -21.74 0.46
CA ILE A 454 21.71 -22.69 1.39
C ILE A 454 20.35 -22.12 1.81
N VAL A 455 19.35 -22.98 2.00
CA VAL A 455 18.07 -22.62 2.62
C VAL A 455 17.88 -23.38 3.92
N VAL A 456 17.57 -22.67 5.00
CA VAL A 456 17.10 -23.26 6.26
C VAL A 456 15.58 -23.31 6.24
N LEU A 457 15.01 -24.51 6.24
CA LEU A 457 13.56 -24.73 6.29
C LEU A 457 13.13 -24.95 7.74
N VAL A 458 12.41 -23.97 8.31
CA VAL A 458 11.96 -24.03 9.71
C VAL A 458 10.58 -24.68 9.79
N ILE A 459 10.51 -25.76 10.56
CA ILE A 459 9.31 -26.59 10.76
C ILE A 459 9.05 -26.65 12.26
N ASP A 460 7.79 -26.52 12.70
CA ASP A 460 7.44 -26.77 14.09
C ASP A 460 7.54 -28.27 14.41
N ALA A 461 8.23 -28.63 15.48
CA ALA A 461 8.40 -30.02 15.90
C ALA A 461 7.10 -30.68 16.42
N VAL A 462 6.03 -29.90 16.61
CA VAL A 462 4.68 -30.38 16.92
C VAL A 462 3.75 -30.31 15.70
N ASP A 463 3.74 -29.18 14.98
CA ASP A 463 2.75 -28.95 13.91
C ASP A 463 3.09 -29.70 12.59
N GLY A 464 4.38 -29.91 12.30
CA GLY A 464 4.85 -30.68 11.13
C GLY A 464 4.75 -29.95 9.78
N VAL A 465 4.62 -30.73 8.68
CA VAL A 465 4.72 -30.19 7.31
C VAL A 465 3.41 -29.55 6.83
N MET A 466 3.21 -28.29 7.20
CA MET A 466 2.08 -27.45 6.77
C MET A 466 2.12 -27.06 5.27
N PRO A 467 0.99 -26.66 4.65
CA PRO A 467 0.94 -26.35 3.21
C PRO A 467 1.91 -25.27 2.71
N GLN A 468 2.18 -24.23 3.50
CA GLN A 468 3.20 -23.21 3.16
C GLN A 468 4.64 -23.73 3.30
N THR A 469 4.87 -24.79 4.08
CA THR A 469 6.11 -25.54 4.10
C THR A 469 6.28 -26.32 2.80
N VAL A 470 5.23 -26.99 2.30
CA VAL A 470 5.23 -27.64 0.97
C VAL A 470 5.49 -26.63 -0.15
N GLU A 471 4.86 -25.46 -0.11
CA GLU A 471 5.15 -24.37 -1.05
C GLU A 471 6.62 -23.93 -0.96
N SER A 472 7.17 -23.79 0.24
CA SER A 472 8.59 -23.47 0.46
C SER A 472 9.53 -24.54 -0.10
N ILE A 473 9.20 -25.83 0.07
CA ILE A 473 9.94 -26.96 -0.52
C ILE A 473 9.93 -26.88 -2.05
N ASN A 474 8.80 -26.53 -2.65
CA ASN A 474 8.71 -26.35 -4.10
C ASN A 474 9.56 -25.18 -4.61
N HIS A 475 9.66 -24.07 -3.88
CA HIS A 475 10.57 -22.96 -4.22
C HIS A 475 12.05 -23.36 -4.11
N ILE A 476 12.42 -24.13 -3.07
CA ILE A 476 13.78 -24.67 -2.90
C ILE A 476 14.16 -25.58 -4.07
N LYS A 477 13.28 -26.52 -4.42
CA LYS A 477 13.47 -27.44 -5.56
C LYS A 477 13.56 -26.70 -6.90
N ALA A 478 12.71 -25.71 -7.13
CA ALA A 478 12.73 -24.89 -8.34
C ALA A 478 13.95 -23.95 -8.42
N ALA A 479 14.64 -23.69 -7.31
CA ALA A 479 15.90 -22.95 -7.27
C ALA A 479 17.15 -23.87 -7.31
N ASN A 480 16.99 -25.18 -7.06
CA ASN A 480 18.06 -26.17 -6.94
C ASN A 480 19.14 -25.79 -5.90
N VAL A 481 18.70 -25.45 -4.69
CA VAL A 481 19.56 -24.98 -3.58
C VAL A 481 19.60 -26.02 -2.45
N ALA A 482 20.76 -26.18 -1.82
CA ALA A 482 20.94 -27.08 -0.68
C ALA A 482 20.05 -26.69 0.51
N VAL A 483 19.47 -27.69 1.20
CA VAL A 483 18.50 -27.46 2.27
C VAL A 483 18.92 -28.12 3.59
N ILE A 484 18.77 -27.37 4.68
CA ILE A 484 18.91 -27.86 6.06
C ILE A 484 17.57 -27.65 6.74
N VAL A 485 17.03 -28.66 7.41
CA VAL A 485 15.75 -28.56 8.14
C VAL A 485 16.00 -28.25 9.60
N ALA A 486 15.39 -27.18 10.11
CA ALA A 486 15.43 -26.81 11.52
C ALA A 486 14.07 -27.09 12.17
N LEU A 487 14.00 -28.17 12.97
CA LEU A 487 12.81 -28.51 13.75
C LEU A 487 12.79 -27.65 15.02
N ASN A 488 11.93 -26.64 15.03
CA ASN A 488 11.85 -25.62 16.07
C ASN A 488 10.83 -25.98 17.16
N LYS A 489 10.89 -25.27 18.29
CA LYS A 489 10.02 -25.43 19.47
C LYS A 489 10.13 -26.78 20.19
N ILE A 490 11.30 -27.44 20.14
CA ILE A 490 11.61 -28.65 20.94
C ILE A 490 11.52 -28.43 22.46
N ASP A 491 11.28 -27.20 22.90
CA ASP A 491 11.01 -26.83 24.28
C ASP A 491 9.54 -27.03 24.73
N ARG A 492 8.62 -27.34 23.81
CA ARG A 492 7.23 -27.74 24.12
C ARG A 492 7.21 -29.15 24.74
N PRO A 493 6.35 -29.41 25.76
CA PRO A 493 6.19 -30.74 26.34
C PRO A 493 5.45 -31.74 25.42
N GLU A 494 4.89 -31.26 24.31
CA GLU A 494 4.23 -32.05 23.26
C GLU A 494 5.22 -32.68 22.26
N PHE A 495 6.52 -32.42 22.39
CA PHE A 495 7.55 -32.97 21.48
C PHE A 495 8.03 -34.36 21.92
N ASP A 496 7.45 -35.40 21.31
CA ASP A 496 7.85 -36.81 21.45
C ASP A 496 8.68 -37.32 20.25
N GLU A 497 9.49 -38.36 20.46
CA GLU A 497 10.17 -39.12 19.38
C GLU A 497 9.20 -39.65 18.29
N LYS A 498 7.92 -39.86 18.64
CA LYS A 498 6.86 -40.23 17.70
C LYS A 498 6.59 -39.12 16.68
N ASN A 499 6.60 -37.85 17.13
CA ASN A 499 6.40 -36.69 16.25
C ASN A 499 7.61 -36.48 15.34
N LEU A 500 8.83 -36.71 15.85
CA LEU A 500 10.05 -36.70 15.04
C LEU A 500 9.98 -37.72 13.88
N ASN A 501 9.61 -38.98 14.18
CA ASN A 501 9.47 -40.02 13.16
C ASN A 501 8.34 -39.73 12.16
N ARG A 502 7.22 -39.13 12.61
CA ARG A 502 6.16 -38.65 11.72
C ARG A 502 6.68 -37.56 10.77
N ILE A 503 7.41 -36.57 11.27
CA ILE A 503 7.94 -35.46 10.46
C ILE A 503 8.99 -35.96 9.45
N TYR A 504 9.81 -36.97 9.79
CA TYR A 504 10.68 -37.62 8.80
C TYR A 504 9.88 -38.29 7.66
N GLY A 505 8.76 -38.94 7.97
CA GLY A 505 7.85 -39.49 6.96
C GLY A 505 7.21 -38.41 6.08
N GLU A 506 6.76 -37.30 6.67
CA GLU A 506 6.20 -36.16 5.93
C GLU A 506 7.24 -35.47 5.03
N LEU A 507 8.48 -35.32 5.50
CA LEU A 507 9.60 -34.78 4.71
C LEU A 507 9.96 -35.68 3.54
N ALA A 508 10.15 -36.98 3.78
CA ALA A 508 10.45 -37.96 2.73
C ALA A 508 9.31 -38.07 1.70
N GLY A 509 8.05 -38.02 2.14
CA GLY A 509 6.88 -37.96 1.26
C GLY A 509 6.81 -36.70 0.39
N ASN A 510 7.36 -35.58 0.88
CA ASN A 510 7.57 -34.36 0.09
C ASN A 510 8.90 -34.36 -0.68
N GLY A 511 9.63 -35.49 -0.69
CA GLY A 511 10.91 -35.68 -1.38
C GLY A 511 12.04 -34.79 -0.84
N LEU A 512 12.14 -34.68 0.48
CA LEU A 512 13.32 -34.22 1.22
C LEU A 512 13.73 -35.35 2.18
N ASN A 513 14.75 -36.13 1.84
CA ASN A 513 15.07 -37.36 2.56
C ASN A 513 16.03 -37.08 3.73
N PRO A 514 15.67 -37.36 5.00
CA PRO A 514 16.56 -37.12 6.13
C PRO A 514 17.79 -38.05 6.13
N ILE A 515 18.96 -37.52 6.52
CA ILE A 515 20.19 -38.32 6.70
C ILE A 515 19.99 -39.60 7.56
N PRO A 516 19.23 -39.59 8.68
CA PRO A 516 18.96 -40.81 9.45
C PRO A 516 18.25 -41.94 8.68
N TRP A 517 17.62 -41.65 7.55
CA TRP A 517 16.96 -42.62 6.66
C TRP A 517 17.78 -42.88 5.38
N GLY A 518 19.06 -42.50 5.35
CA GLY A 518 19.95 -42.65 4.19
C GLY A 518 19.80 -41.56 3.13
N GLY A 519 19.17 -40.44 3.48
CA GLY A 519 19.01 -39.28 2.61
C GLY A 519 20.15 -38.26 2.69
N ASP A 520 19.94 -37.13 2.01
CA ASP A 520 20.87 -36.01 1.82
C ASP A 520 20.57 -34.80 2.72
N VAL A 521 19.34 -34.70 3.25
CA VAL A 521 18.89 -33.53 4.01
C VAL A 521 19.26 -33.65 5.48
N GLU A 522 20.10 -32.72 5.95
CA GLU A 522 20.42 -32.63 7.37
C GLU A 522 19.26 -32.00 8.16
N VAL A 523 18.93 -32.61 9.30
CA VAL A 523 17.87 -32.16 10.20
C VAL A 523 18.47 -31.83 11.57
N LYS A 524 18.20 -30.62 12.09
CA LYS A 524 18.67 -30.13 13.39
C LYS A 524 17.49 -29.82 14.30
N LEU A 525 17.60 -30.22 15.57
CA LEU A 525 16.63 -29.95 16.63
C LEU A 525 16.97 -28.60 17.29
N VAL A 526 16.07 -27.62 17.27
CA VAL A 526 16.34 -26.28 17.78
C VAL A 526 15.21 -25.70 18.63
N SER A 527 15.55 -24.75 19.52
CA SER A 527 14.57 -23.86 20.16
C SER A 527 14.97 -22.41 19.95
N GLY A 528 14.18 -21.65 19.20
CA GLY A 528 14.38 -20.19 19.08
C GLY A 528 14.22 -19.45 20.42
N LEU A 529 13.44 -19.99 21.37
CA LEU A 529 13.22 -19.38 22.68
C LEU A 529 14.38 -19.65 23.65
N LYS A 530 14.81 -20.90 23.81
CA LYS A 530 15.92 -21.27 24.72
C LYS A 530 17.30 -21.01 24.07
N GLY A 531 17.41 -21.14 22.75
CA GLY A 531 18.67 -21.13 22.01
C GLY A 531 19.38 -22.50 21.95
N THR A 532 18.74 -23.57 22.40
CA THR A 532 19.28 -24.94 22.30
C THR A 532 19.35 -25.40 20.85
N GLY A 533 20.39 -26.15 20.48
CA GLY A 533 20.67 -26.60 19.11
C GLY A 533 21.10 -25.51 18.13
N LEU A 534 21.11 -24.24 18.54
CA LEU A 534 21.45 -23.13 17.64
C LEU A 534 22.93 -23.11 17.21
N PRO A 535 23.93 -23.42 18.07
CA PRO A 535 25.31 -23.58 17.62
C PRO A 535 25.46 -24.71 16.60
N GLU A 536 24.84 -25.86 16.85
CA GLU A 536 24.86 -27.04 15.97
C GLU A 536 24.27 -26.73 14.58
N LEU A 537 23.22 -25.91 14.51
CA LEU A 537 22.66 -25.42 13.24
C LEU A 537 23.64 -24.49 12.49
N LEU A 538 24.34 -23.61 13.20
CA LEU A 538 25.34 -22.70 12.59
C LEU A 538 26.58 -23.48 12.11
N GLU A 539 27.03 -24.47 12.87
CA GLU A 539 28.10 -25.40 12.49
C GLU A 539 27.71 -26.24 11.26
N SER A 540 26.48 -26.76 11.21
CA SER A 540 25.91 -27.42 10.02
C SER A 540 25.91 -26.55 8.78
N ILE A 541 25.47 -25.29 8.89
CA ILE A 541 25.51 -24.33 7.78
C ILE A 541 26.95 -24.08 7.32
N ALA A 542 27.90 -23.93 8.25
CA ALA A 542 29.32 -23.73 7.94
C ALA A 542 29.99 -24.97 7.34
N ALA A 543 29.57 -26.18 7.72
CA ALA A 543 30.01 -27.45 7.14
C ALA A 543 29.46 -27.64 5.72
N GLN A 544 28.16 -27.40 5.51
CA GLN A 544 27.53 -27.48 4.20
C GLN A 544 28.14 -26.47 3.21
N ALA A 545 28.48 -25.26 3.68
CA ALA A 545 29.20 -24.26 2.88
C ALA A 545 30.60 -24.71 2.43
N TYR A 546 31.27 -25.55 3.22
CA TYR A 546 32.55 -26.16 2.86
C TYR A 546 32.39 -27.31 1.86
N VAL A 547 31.35 -28.15 2.01
CA VAL A 547 30.99 -29.20 1.03
C VAL A 547 30.63 -28.61 -0.34
N LEU A 548 30.02 -27.43 -0.36
CA LEU A 548 29.67 -26.69 -1.59
C LEU A 548 30.84 -25.90 -2.22
N ASP A 549 32.04 -25.90 -1.62
CA ASP A 549 33.24 -25.18 -2.10
C ASP A 549 32.96 -23.71 -2.51
N LEU A 550 32.19 -22.99 -1.67
CA LEU A 550 31.69 -21.66 -2.00
C LEU A 550 32.84 -20.65 -2.17
N LYS A 551 33.00 -20.16 -3.40
CA LYS A 551 34.02 -19.19 -3.83
C LYS A 551 33.41 -17.91 -4.41
N ALA A 552 34.19 -16.83 -4.37
CA ALA A 552 34.00 -15.64 -5.19
C ALA A 552 35.36 -15.03 -5.57
N ASP A 553 35.35 -14.16 -6.58
CA ASP A 553 36.43 -13.20 -6.77
C ASP A 553 36.33 -12.09 -5.71
N TRP A 554 37.40 -11.89 -4.94
CA TRP A 554 37.55 -10.78 -3.99
C TRP A 554 38.24 -9.56 -4.65
N GLY A 555 38.67 -9.69 -5.91
CA GLY A 555 39.18 -8.61 -6.75
C GLY A 555 38.16 -8.09 -7.75
N GLY A 556 38.55 -7.05 -8.49
CA GLY A 556 37.79 -6.54 -9.64
C GLY A 556 36.49 -5.80 -9.30
N PHE A 557 35.70 -5.54 -10.35
CA PHE A 557 34.43 -4.83 -10.30
C PHE A 557 33.33 -5.67 -9.62
N ALA A 558 32.45 -5.02 -8.86
CA ALA A 558 31.38 -5.73 -8.17
C ALA A 558 30.20 -6.13 -9.09
N GLN A 559 29.65 -7.29 -8.80
CA GLN A 559 28.38 -7.80 -9.32
C GLN A 559 27.55 -8.36 -8.16
N GLY A 560 26.22 -8.32 -8.29
CA GLY A 560 25.32 -9.01 -7.39
C GLY A 560 23.85 -8.76 -7.70
N THR A 561 22.99 -8.86 -6.70
CA THR A 561 21.52 -8.80 -6.87
C THR A 561 20.88 -7.80 -5.90
N VAL A 562 19.84 -7.07 -6.37
CA VAL A 562 18.96 -6.24 -5.54
C VAL A 562 18.09 -7.14 -4.67
N LEU A 563 18.15 -6.94 -3.36
CA LEU A 563 17.32 -7.62 -2.38
C LEU A 563 15.94 -6.94 -2.29
N GLU A 564 15.95 -5.65 -1.99
CA GLU A 564 14.79 -4.76 -1.91
C GLU A 564 15.20 -3.32 -2.27
N ALA A 565 14.21 -2.48 -2.63
CA ALA A 565 14.44 -1.08 -2.96
C ALA A 565 13.37 -0.18 -2.31
N ARG A 566 13.79 0.98 -1.81
CA ARG A 566 12.92 1.98 -1.15
C ARG A 566 13.25 3.42 -1.51
N MET A 567 12.30 4.32 -1.28
CA MET A 567 12.50 5.77 -1.34
C MET A 567 12.71 6.32 0.09
N GLU A 568 13.80 7.06 0.31
CA GLU A 568 14.19 7.56 1.63
C GLU A 568 14.42 9.09 1.58
N GLU A 569 13.79 9.84 2.49
CA GLU A 569 13.86 11.31 2.46
C GLU A 569 15.32 11.81 2.60
N GLY A 570 15.70 12.78 1.76
CA GLY A 570 17.06 13.32 1.70
C GLY A 570 18.11 12.41 1.02
N ARG A 571 17.93 11.08 0.98
CA ARG A 571 18.83 10.15 0.28
C ARG A 571 18.35 9.74 -1.12
N GLY A 572 17.04 9.79 -1.38
CA GLY A 572 16.43 9.50 -2.67
C GLY A 572 16.13 8.01 -2.86
N SER A 573 16.44 7.48 -4.05
CA SER A 573 16.40 6.04 -4.31
C SER A 573 17.50 5.34 -3.52
N VAL A 574 17.10 4.37 -2.68
CA VAL A 574 17.99 3.54 -1.86
C VAL A 574 17.71 2.06 -2.17
N ALA A 575 18.71 1.36 -2.69
CA ALA A 575 18.62 -0.07 -2.98
C ALA A 575 19.46 -0.87 -1.97
N GLN A 576 18.89 -1.93 -1.41
CA GLN A 576 19.63 -2.94 -0.66
C GLN A 576 20.13 -3.99 -1.63
N LEU A 577 21.45 -4.18 -1.67
CA LEU A 577 22.16 -5.08 -2.57
C LEU A 577 22.86 -6.17 -1.77
N LEU A 578 22.93 -7.36 -2.34
CA LEU A 578 23.89 -8.38 -1.94
C LEU A 578 25.02 -8.40 -2.97
N VAL A 579 26.25 -8.07 -2.55
CA VAL A 579 27.43 -8.26 -3.39
C VAL A 579 27.71 -9.77 -3.49
N GLN A 580 27.83 -10.32 -4.70
CA GLN A 580 28.08 -11.74 -4.91
C GLN A 580 29.54 -12.01 -5.33
N GLU A 581 30.10 -11.14 -6.16
CA GLU A 581 31.52 -11.15 -6.54
C GLU A 581 32.07 -9.73 -6.66
N GLY A 582 33.38 -9.56 -6.45
CA GLY A 582 34.10 -8.29 -6.53
C GLY A 582 33.81 -7.32 -5.38
N VAL A 583 34.45 -6.13 -5.41
CA VAL A 583 34.39 -5.15 -4.32
C VAL A 583 33.75 -3.85 -4.77
N LEU A 584 32.61 -3.51 -4.19
CA LEU A 584 31.85 -2.29 -4.49
C LEU A 584 32.37 -1.13 -3.64
N LYS A 585 32.66 0.03 -4.23
CA LYS A 585 33.29 1.17 -3.54
C LYS A 585 32.43 2.43 -3.64
N GLN A 586 32.59 3.30 -2.62
CA GLN A 586 31.93 4.60 -2.63
C GLN A 586 32.46 5.46 -3.78
N GLY A 587 31.57 5.89 -4.67
CA GLY A 587 31.90 6.68 -5.86
C GLY A 587 31.96 5.88 -7.17
N ASP A 588 31.73 4.58 -7.16
CA ASP A 588 31.63 3.73 -8.36
C ASP A 588 30.36 4.05 -9.18
N TYR A 589 30.39 3.71 -10.48
CA TYR A 589 29.22 3.78 -11.37
C TYR A 589 28.55 2.41 -11.45
N VAL A 590 27.22 2.38 -11.30
CA VAL A 590 26.42 1.15 -11.26
C VAL A 590 25.29 1.17 -12.28
N VAL A 591 25.08 0.02 -12.93
CA VAL A 591 23.84 -0.36 -13.61
C VAL A 591 23.09 -1.31 -12.69
N VAL A 592 21.79 -1.11 -12.52
CA VAL A 592 20.91 -1.91 -11.65
C VAL A 592 19.61 -2.15 -12.40
N GLY A 593 19.56 -3.22 -13.20
CA GLY A 593 18.45 -3.49 -14.13
C GLY A 593 18.10 -2.29 -15.02
N ARG A 594 16.91 -1.72 -14.82
CA ARG A 594 16.45 -0.51 -15.53
C ARG A 594 17.00 0.81 -14.99
N ALA A 595 17.80 0.81 -13.93
CA ALA A 595 18.27 2.00 -13.23
C ALA A 595 19.79 2.16 -13.32
N PHE A 596 20.29 3.39 -13.20
CA PHE A 596 21.72 3.65 -13.23
C PHE A 596 22.10 4.78 -12.27
N GLY A 597 23.38 4.90 -11.93
CA GLY A 597 23.83 6.03 -11.15
C GLY A 597 25.27 5.92 -10.66
N ARG A 598 25.56 6.69 -9.61
CA ARG A 598 26.86 6.73 -8.94
C ARG A 598 26.67 6.56 -7.44
N VAL A 599 27.36 5.60 -6.85
CA VAL A 599 27.26 5.27 -5.42
C VAL A 599 27.67 6.50 -4.57
N ARG A 600 26.71 7.12 -3.89
CA ARG A 600 26.93 8.30 -3.03
C ARG A 600 27.33 7.92 -1.61
N ASP A 601 26.62 6.96 -1.02
CA ASP A 601 26.98 6.32 0.24
C ASP A 601 26.81 4.80 0.16
N LEU A 602 27.56 4.09 1.00
CA LEU A 602 27.42 2.68 1.31
C LEU A 602 27.13 2.56 2.81
N VAL A 603 26.10 1.79 3.17
CA VAL A 603 25.69 1.55 4.56
C VAL A 603 25.48 0.05 4.74
N SER A 604 26.09 -0.58 5.74
CA SER A 604 25.83 -2.00 6.03
C SER A 604 24.48 -2.19 6.76
N ASP A 605 24.03 -3.43 6.83
CA ASP A 605 22.96 -3.92 7.72
C ASP A 605 22.93 -3.29 9.13
N ALA A 606 24.09 -3.07 9.76
CA ALA A 606 24.24 -2.45 11.08
C ALA A 606 23.99 -0.92 11.11
N GLY A 607 23.63 -0.31 9.97
CA GLY A 607 23.44 1.14 9.84
C GLY A 607 24.74 1.97 9.78
N VAL A 608 25.90 1.30 9.79
CA VAL A 608 27.21 1.94 9.76
C VAL A 608 27.61 2.28 8.32
N ARG A 609 28.12 3.50 8.10
CA ARG A 609 28.67 3.93 6.81
C ARG A 609 30.04 3.29 6.55
N ILE A 610 30.18 2.63 5.42
CA ILE A 610 31.40 1.95 4.97
C ILE A 610 31.94 2.60 3.69
N LYS A 611 33.20 2.31 3.32
CA LYS A 611 33.85 2.85 2.11
C LYS A 611 33.91 1.85 0.95
N SER A 612 33.90 0.56 1.28
CA SER A 612 33.93 -0.57 0.38
C SER A 612 33.08 -1.69 0.96
N ALA A 613 32.49 -2.51 0.09
CA ALA A 613 31.74 -3.69 0.42
C ALA A 613 32.36 -4.90 -0.31
N GLU A 614 32.69 -5.92 0.46
CA GLU A 614 33.28 -7.17 -0.01
C GLU A 614 32.19 -8.16 -0.45
N PRO A 615 32.53 -9.25 -1.18
CA PRO A 615 31.58 -10.30 -1.51
C PRO A 615 30.83 -10.80 -0.27
N THR A 616 29.57 -11.17 -0.44
CA THR A 616 28.62 -11.65 0.58
C THR A 616 28.15 -10.63 1.64
N VAL A 617 28.69 -9.39 1.64
CA VAL A 617 28.23 -8.34 2.56
C VAL A 617 26.94 -7.68 2.04
N PRO A 618 25.85 -7.64 2.84
CA PRO A 618 24.63 -6.93 2.48
C PRO A 618 24.78 -5.41 2.69
N VAL A 619 24.46 -4.60 1.68
CA VAL A 619 24.68 -3.14 1.71
C VAL A 619 23.54 -2.33 1.10
N ALA A 620 23.16 -1.25 1.76
CA ALA A 620 22.26 -0.24 1.23
C ALA A 620 23.05 0.87 0.53
N ILE A 621 22.76 1.12 -0.75
CA ILE A 621 23.41 2.14 -1.58
C ILE A 621 22.42 3.26 -1.92
N SER A 622 22.91 4.49 -2.10
CA SER A 622 22.13 5.61 -2.65
C SER A 622 22.83 6.29 -3.83
N GLY A 623 22.07 7.07 -4.61
CA GLY A 623 22.58 7.79 -5.78
C GLY A 623 22.23 7.17 -7.14
N ILE A 624 21.27 6.24 -7.16
CA ILE A 624 20.61 5.72 -8.35
C ILE A 624 19.56 6.74 -8.85
N ASP A 625 19.36 6.85 -10.16
CA ASP A 625 18.42 7.79 -10.80
C ASP A 625 16.94 7.42 -10.58
N LEU A 626 16.65 6.12 -10.59
CA LEU A 626 15.33 5.52 -10.48
C LEU A 626 15.34 4.46 -9.36
N LEU A 627 14.15 3.97 -8.99
CA LEU A 627 14.05 2.76 -8.17
C LEU A 627 14.24 1.51 -9.06
N PRO A 628 15.20 0.61 -8.77
CA PRO A 628 15.31 -0.67 -9.46
C PRO A 628 14.21 -1.63 -9.00
N ASP A 629 13.92 -2.67 -9.79
CA ASP A 629 13.02 -3.74 -9.33
C ASP A 629 13.79 -4.67 -8.38
N ALA A 630 13.09 -5.24 -7.40
CA ALA A 630 13.72 -6.15 -6.45
C ALA A 630 13.97 -7.52 -7.12
N GLY A 631 15.20 -8.02 -7.05
CA GLY A 631 15.69 -9.15 -7.84
C GLY A 631 16.41 -8.76 -9.14
N ASP A 632 16.50 -7.48 -9.51
CA ASP A 632 17.39 -7.05 -10.61
C ASP A 632 18.86 -7.36 -10.27
N LYS A 633 19.66 -7.74 -11.26
CA LYS A 633 21.13 -7.80 -11.12
C LYS A 633 21.72 -6.40 -11.16
N PHE A 634 22.85 -6.22 -10.46
CA PHE A 634 23.68 -5.01 -10.59
C PHE A 634 25.10 -5.34 -11.06
N TYR A 635 25.68 -4.36 -11.78
CA TYR A 635 27.02 -4.41 -12.34
C TYR A 635 27.72 -3.06 -12.15
N VAL A 636 28.94 -3.06 -11.61
CA VAL A 636 29.82 -1.89 -11.63
C VAL A 636 30.44 -1.73 -13.02
N VAL A 637 30.51 -0.51 -13.54
CA VAL A 637 31.08 -0.21 -14.87
C VAL A 637 32.07 0.94 -14.84
N ASP A 638 32.97 0.97 -15.82
CA ASP A 638 34.07 1.94 -15.90
C ASP A 638 33.60 3.41 -16.08
N SER A 639 32.39 3.63 -16.60
CA SER A 639 31.90 4.96 -16.99
C SER A 639 30.38 5.12 -16.86
N LEU A 640 29.95 6.26 -16.34
CA LEU A 640 28.53 6.65 -16.24
C LEU A 640 27.82 6.65 -17.60
N ALA A 641 28.49 7.01 -18.69
CA ALA A 641 27.88 7.05 -20.03
C ALA A 641 27.57 5.63 -20.57
N ALA A 642 28.37 4.62 -20.19
CA ALA A 642 28.06 3.23 -20.48
C ALA A 642 26.87 2.74 -19.64
N ALA A 643 26.81 3.15 -18.36
CA ALA A 643 25.70 2.83 -17.46
C ALA A 643 24.36 3.41 -17.95
N GLU A 644 24.37 4.68 -18.34
CA GLU A 644 23.22 5.40 -18.90
C GLU A 644 22.72 4.73 -20.18
N LYS A 645 23.61 4.39 -21.13
CA LYS A 645 23.21 3.69 -22.37
C LYS A 645 22.49 2.37 -22.05
N ALA A 646 23.09 1.52 -21.23
CA ALA A 646 22.52 0.21 -20.90
C ALA A 646 21.13 0.32 -20.22
N ALA A 647 20.98 1.22 -19.25
CA ALA A 647 19.70 1.44 -18.59
C ALA A 647 18.64 2.08 -19.50
N VAL A 648 19.01 3.03 -20.37
CA VAL A 648 18.08 3.68 -21.33
C VAL A 648 17.62 2.70 -22.42
N GLU A 649 18.52 1.83 -22.89
CA GLU A 649 18.23 0.78 -23.87
C GLU A 649 17.26 -0.26 -23.29
N ARG A 650 17.51 -0.73 -22.05
CA ARG A 650 16.57 -1.61 -21.33
C ARG A 650 15.22 -0.94 -21.08
N ARG A 651 15.20 0.35 -20.71
CA ARG A 651 13.97 1.17 -20.60
C ARG A 651 13.22 1.33 -21.92
N ALA A 652 13.86 1.21 -23.07
CA ALA A 652 13.19 1.20 -24.37
C ALA A 652 12.52 -0.17 -24.61
N SER A 653 13.30 -1.25 -24.52
CA SER A 653 12.82 -2.63 -24.68
C SER A 653 11.68 -2.99 -23.71
N GLU A 654 11.79 -2.66 -22.42
CA GLU A 654 10.71 -2.90 -21.44
C GLU A 654 9.41 -2.14 -21.79
N ARG A 655 9.51 -0.91 -22.33
CA ARG A 655 8.36 -0.12 -22.76
C ARG A 655 7.74 -0.66 -24.03
N GLU A 656 8.55 -1.09 -24.99
CA GLU A 656 8.09 -1.66 -26.25
C GLU A 656 7.42 -3.01 -26.02
N ARG A 657 7.98 -3.86 -25.15
CA ARG A 657 7.35 -5.11 -24.68
C ARG A 657 6.02 -4.83 -23.96
N GLY A 658 5.95 -3.79 -23.12
CA GLY A 658 4.72 -3.34 -22.48
C GLY A 658 3.65 -2.80 -23.45
N LEU A 659 4.06 -2.15 -24.54
CA LEU A 659 3.17 -1.66 -25.62
C LEU A 659 2.77 -2.74 -26.63
N SER A 660 3.53 -3.84 -26.67
CA SER A 660 3.30 -5.02 -27.52
C SER A 660 2.55 -6.15 -26.78
N ALA A 661 2.29 -5.98 -25.48
CA ALA A 661 1.26 -6.75 -24.79
C ALA A 661 -0.08 -6.62 -25.54
N PRO A 662 -0.89 -7.69 -25.63
CA PRO A 662 -2.04 -7.74 -26.54
C PRO A 662 -3.01 -6.60 -26.23
N LYS A 663 -3.08 -5.64 -27.15
CA LYS A 663 -4.02 -4.52 -27.05
C LYS A 663 -5.42 -5.08 -27.09
N VAL A 664 -6.19 -4.82 -26.04
CA VAL A 664 -7.63 -5.07 -26.00
C VAL A 664 -8.23 -4.32 -27.19
N THR A 665 -8.70 -5.06 -28.19
CA THR A 665 -9.32 -4.52 -29.40
C THR A 665 -10.60 -3.77 -29.03
N LEU A 666 -11.07 -2.87 -29.90
CA LEU A 666 -12.32 -2.14 -29.61
C LEU A 666 -13.50 -3.10 -29.42
N ASP A 667 -13.51 -4.22 -30.13
CA ASP A 667 -14.53 -5.28 -29.98
C ASP A 667 -14.44 -5.95 -28.60
N ASN A 668 -13.23 -6.34 -28.16
CA ASN A 668 -13.01 -6.84 -26.79
C ASN A 668 -13.33 -5.78 -25.72
N VAL A 669 -13.15 -4.48 -26.02
CA VAL A 669 -13.56 -3.38 -25.12
C VAL A 669 -15.09 -3.26 -25.10
N PHE A 670 -15.80 -3.41 -26.21
CA PHE A 670 -17.26 -3.41 -26.23
C PHE A 670 -17.85 -4.63 -25.53
N GLU A 671 -17.28 -5.82 -25.71
CA GLU A 671 -17.65 -7.02 -24.94
C GLU A 671 -17.36 -6.82 -23.45
N ALA A 672 -16.18 -6.31 -23.08
CA ALA A 672 -15.84 -6.02 -21.69
C ALA A 672 -16.78 -4.98 -21.07
N ILE A 673 -17.17 -3.93 -21.79
CA ILE A 673 -18.14 -2.91 -21.33
C ILE A 673 -19.55 -3.50 -21.20
N ALA A 674 -19.97 -4.36 -22.13
CA ALA A 674 -21.26 -5.06 -22.05
C ALA A 674 -21.32 -6.05 -20.87
N GLN A 675 -20.18 -6.68 -20.53
CA GLN A 675 -20.01 -7.55 -19.37
C GLN A 675 -19.79 -6.76 -18.06
N SER A 676 -19.23 -5.55 -18.11
CA SER A 676 -18.94 -4.71 -16.94
C SER A 676 -20.16 -3.91 -16.45
N LYS A 677 -21.25 -4.61 -16.11
CA LYS A 677 -22.18 -4.13 -15.06
C LYS A 677 -21.58 -4.25 -13.66
N LYS A 678 -20.45 -4.97 -13.52
CA LYS A 678 -19.66 -5.06 -12.29
C LYS A 678 -19.09 -3.71 -11.93
N LYS A 679 -19.18 -3.32 -10.66
CA LYS A 679 -18.63 -2.06 -10.15
C LYS A 679 -17.14 -2.21 -9.91
N GLU A 680 -16.33 -1.33 -10.50
CA GLU A 680 -14.93 -1.25 -10.11
C GLU A 680 -14.77 -0.45 -8.80
N LEU A 681 -13.95 -0.94 -7.88
CA LEU A 681 -13.34 -0.16 -6.81
C LEU A 681 -11.94 0.29 -7.27
N PRO A 682 -11.77 1.54 -7.75
CA PRO A 682 -10.46 2.06 -8.12
C PRO A 682 -9.59 2.28 -6.87
N LEU A 683 -8.37 1.73 -6.88
CA LEU A 683 -7.39 1.91 -5.80
C LEU A 683 -6.08 2.52 -6.30
N ILE A 684 -5.42 3.29 -5.43
CA ILE A 684 -4.02 3.69 -5.56
C ILE A 684 -3.23 3.07 -4.41
N VAL A 685 -2.21 2.27 -4.72
CA VAL A 685 -1.42 1.53 -3.72
C VAL A 685 -0.06 2.22 -3.50
N LYS A 686 0.30 2.44 -2.22
CA LYS A 686 1.61 2.97 -1.81
C LYS A 686 2.25 2.03 -0.78
N GLY A 687 3.49 1.62 -1.02
CA GLY A 687 4.23 0.72 -0.12
C GLY A 687 5.58 1.28 0.29
N ASP A 688 6.14 0.75 1.37
CA ASP A 688 7.44 1.11 1.94
C ASP A 688 8.63 0.66 1.08
N VAL A 689 8.55 -0.57 0.58
CA VAL A 689 9.53 -1.21 -0.31
C VAL A 689 8.85 -1.76 -1.56
N GLN A 690 9.63 -1.96 -2.62
CA GLN A 690 9.17 -2.50 -3.91
C GLN A 690 8.45 -3.84 -3.76
N GLY A 691 9.01 -4.79 -2.99
CA GLY A 691 8.38 -6.11 -2.78
C GLY A 691 6.99 -6.03 -2.13
N SER A 692 6.75 -5.09 -1.22
CA SER A 692 5.42 -4.86 -0.62
C SER A 692 4.40 -4.47 -1.69
N VAL A 693 4.77 -3.59 -2.61
CA VAL A 693 3.90 -3.12 -3.70
C VAL A 693 3.62 -4.24 -4.71
N GLU A 694 4.59 -5.11 -4.97
CA GLU A 694 4.42 -6.30 -5.82
C GLU A 694 3.45 -7.31 -5.17
N THR A 695 3.63 -7.63 -3.89
CA THR A 695 2.72 -8.50 -3.13
C THR A 695 1.30 -7.93 -3.08
N LEU A 696 1.12 -6.64 -2.78
CA LEU A 696 -0.21 -6.03 -2.69
C LEU A 696 -0.96 -6.06 -4.03
N LYS A 697 -0.28 -5.92 -5.17
CA LYS A 697 -0.90 -6.10 -6.50
C LYS A 697 -1.48 -7.50 -6.67
N VAL A 698 -0.74 -8.54 -6.26
CA VAL A 698 -1.18 -9.93 -6.36
C VAL A 698 -2.33 -10.22 -5.40
N VAL A 699 -2.22 -9.81 -4.14
CA VAL A 699 -3.22 -10.06 -3.09
C VAL A 699 -4.54 -9.35 -3.41
N LEU A 700 -4.51 -8.05 -3.71
CA LEU A 700 -5.71 -7.29 -4.07
C LEU A 700 -6.33 -7.78 -5.39
N GLY A 701 -5.52 -8.31 -6.31
CA GLY A 701 -5.98 -8.94 -7.56
C GLY A 701 -6.64 -10.32 -7.37
N ARG A 702 -6.47 -10.97 -6.22
CA ARG A 702 -7.19 -12.21 -5.84
C ARG A 702 -8.59 -11.90 -5.29
N ILE A 703 -8.78 -10.77 -4.61
CA ILE A 703 -10.09 -10.37 -4.06
C ILE A 703 -11.03 -10.01 -5.21
N LYS A 704 -11.99 -10.92 -5.47
CA LYS A 704 -13.01 -10.77 -6.51
C LYS A 704 -14.36 -11.16 -5.92
N ALA A 705 -15.31 -10.23 -5.91
CA ALA A 705 -16.72 -10.54 -5.71
C ALA A 705 -17.39 -10.72 -7.08
N GLU A 706 -18.58 -11.31 -7.10
CA GLU A 706 -19.29 -11.57 -8.36
C GLU A 706 -19.69 -10.26 -9.06
N ASP A 707 -20.10 -9.22 -8.31
CA ASP A 707 -20.51 -7.93 -8.86
C ASP A 707 -19.48 -6.79 -8.70
N VAL A 708 -18.37 -7.01 -7.99
CA VAL A 708 -17.41 -5.95 -7.63
C VAL A 708 -15.96 -6.43 -7.82
N SER A 709 -15.18 -5.64 -8.56
CA SER A 709 -13.76 -5.90 -8.85
C SER A 709 -12.85 -4.78 -8.31
N ILE A 710 -11.68 -5.14 -7.77
CA ILE A 710 -10.65 -4.17 -7.39
C ILE A 710 -9.81 -3.81 -8.62
N SER A 711 -9.62 -2.50 -8.87
CA SER A 711 -8.93 -2.00 -10.07
C SER A 711 -7.81 -1.04 -9.68
N ILE A 712 -6.58 -1.53 -9.61
CA ILE A 712 -5.40 -0.75 -9.19
C ILE A 712 -5.01 0.22 -10.32
N LYS A 713 -5.32 1.51 -10.17
CA LYS A 713 -5.07 2.54 -11.19
C LYS A 713 -3.63 3.08 -11.14
N HIS A 714 -3.02 3.09 -9.96
CA HIS A 714 -1.59 3.40 -9.78
C HIS A 714 -1.02 2.63 -8.59
N ALA A 715 0.25 2.26 -8.66
CA ALA A 715 0.97 1.59 -7.59
C ALA A 715 2.44 2.04 -7.59
N GLY A 716 2.99 2.40 -6.44
CA GLY A 716 4.37 2.87 -6.31
C GLY A 716 4.91 2.85 -4.89
N VAL A 717 6.21 3.13 -4.75
CA VAL A 717 6.94 3.07 -3.47
C VAL A 717 7.12 4.47 -2.88
N GLY A 718 7.09 4.57 -1.55
CA GLY A 718 7.22 5.81 -0.78
C GLY A 718 5.89 6.38 -0.29
N GLY A 719 5.98 7.48 0.48
CA GLY A 719 4.84 8.15 1.10
C GLY A 719 3.83 8.74 0.12
N VAL A 720 2.62 9.03 0.62
CA VAL A 720 1.52 9.59 -0.19
C VAL A 720 1.79 11.07 -0.52
N ASN A 721 1.96 11.38 -1.80
CA ASN A 721 2.27 12.71 -2.31
C ASN A 721 1.03 13.45 -2.82
N GLU A 722 1.17 14.77 -3.01
CA GLU A 722 0.10 15.66 -3.50
C GLU A 722 -0.48 15.16 -4.84
N SER A 723 0.37 14.75 -5.79
CA SER A 723 -0.04 14.20 -7.09
C SER A 723 -0.81 12.88 -7.01
N ASP A 724 -0.61 12.08 -5.95
CA ASP A 724 -1.39 10.85 -5.73
C ASP A 724 -2.83 11.19 -5.32
N VAL A 725 -2.99 12.25 -4.52
CA VAL A 725 -4.29 12.79 -4.10
C VAL A 725 -5.00 13.47 -5.26
N GLU A 726 -4.29 14.13 -6.17
CA GLU A 726 -4.88 14.69 -7.39
C GLU A 726 -5.34 13.58 -8.36
N LEU A 727 -4.55 12.51 -8.52
CA LEU A 727 -4.95 11.35 -9.33
C LEU A 727 -6.16 10.64 -8.72
N ALA A 728 -6.18 10.45 -7.39
CA ALA A 728 -7.32 9.91 -6.66
C ALA A 728 -8.59 10.76 -6.85
N ALA A 729 -8.50 12.09 -6.64
CA ALA A 729 -9.63 13.01 -6.82
C ALA A 729 -10.16 13.03 -8.27
N THR A 730 -9.31 12.75 -9.26
CA THR A 730 -9.69 12.69 -10.68
C THR A 730 -10.30 11.34 -11.07
N THR A 731 -9.92 10.25 -10.41
CA THR A 731 -10.34 8.87 -10.74
C THR A 731 -11.39 8.30 -9.78
N GLY A 732 -11.71 8.99 -8.68
CA GLY A 732 -12.54 8.47 -7.59
C GLY A 732 -11.85 7.38 -6.76
N ALA A 733 -10.52 7.26 -6.85
CA ALA A 733 -9.79 6.17 -6.22
C ALA A 733 -9.54 6.37 -4.72
N VAL A 734 -9.60 5.28 -3.95
CA VAL A 734 -9.16 5.26 -2.54
C VAL A 734 -7.65 5.05 -2.50
N ILE A 735 -6.94 5.82 -1.68
CA ILE A 735 -5.49 5.66 -1.48
C ILE A 735 -5.26 4.69 -0.33
N VAL A 736 -4.52 3.61 -0.60
CA VAL A 736 -4.14 2.58 0.35
C VAL A 736 -2.62 2.63 0.54
N GLY A 737 -2.18 3.10 1.71
CA GLY A 737 -0.78 3.08 2.14
C GLY A 737 -0.50 1.87 3.03
N PHE A 738 0.62 1.20 2.77
CA PHE A 738 1.13 0.07 3.55
C PHE A 738 2.53 0.41 4.08
N ASN A 739 2.68 0.43 5.41
CA ASN A 739 3.92 0.82 6.13
C ASN A 739 4.49 2.20 5.68
N VAL A 740 3.63 3.12 5.22
CA VAL A 740 4.01 4.47 4.75
C VAL A 740 3.16 5.56 5.37
N THR A 741 3.76 6.73 5.55
CA THR A 741 3.07 7.93 6.02
C THR A 741 2.61 8.82 4.86
N SER A 742 1.50 9.53 5.05
CA SER A 742 1.07 10.63 4.18
C SER A 742 1.63 11.97 4.63
N ASN A 743 2.12 12.78 3.70
CA ASN A 743 2.65 14.11 3.98
C ASN A 743 1.54 15.06 4.49
N ALA A 744 1.90 16.01 5.37
CA ALA A 744 0.93 16.91 6.02
C ALA A 744 0.09 17.70 5.00
N LYS A 745 0.71 18.17 3.91
CA LYS A 745 0.03 18.81 2.78
C LYS A 745 -0.89 17.84 2.03
N SER A 746 -0.46 16.60 1.79
CA SER A 746 -1.28 15.57 1.14
C SER A 746 -2.55 15.28 1.94
N ARG A 747 -2.49 15.27 3.28
CA ARG A 747 -3.68 15.11 4.14
C ARG A 747 -4.65 16.29 4.00
N GLN A 748 -4.15 17.52 4.11
CA GLN A 748 -4.97 18.73 3.92
C GLN A 748 -5.60 18.80 2.52
N LEU A 749 -4.85 18.41 1.49
CA LEU A 749 -5.36 18.31 0.13
C LEU A 749 -6.44 17.21 0.00
N ALA A 750 -6.25 16.07 0.66
CA ALA A 750 -7.22 14.97 0.65
C ALA A 750 -8.51 15.33 1.38
N GLU A 751 -8.44 16.02 2.52
CA GLU A 751 -9.61 16.58 3.23
C GLU A 751 -10.39 17.56 2.33
N VAL A 752 -9.69 18.49 1.67
CA VAL A 752 -10.31 19.47 0.75
C VAL A 752 -10.90 18.81 -0.50
N ARG A 753 -10.25 17.77 -1.04
CA ARG A 753 -10.70 17.02 -2.22
C ARG A 753 -11.70 15.90 -1.91
N ARG A 754 -11.93 15.58 -0.62
CA ARG A 754 -12.70 14.42 -0.14
C ARG A 754 -12.17 13.08 -0.68
N VAL A 755 -10.86 12.90 -0.62
CA VAL A 755 -10.17 11.65 -0.97
C VAL A 755 -9.88 10.85 0.30
N ASP A 756 -10.35 9.60 0.35
CA ASP A 756 -10.01 8.68 1.43
C ASP A 756 -8.55 8.22 1.32
N ILE A 757 -7.77 8.47 2.38
CA ILE A 757 -6.44 7.86 2.60
C ILE A 757 -6.56 6.88 3.77
N ARG A 758 -6.35 5.60 3.51
CA ARG A 758 -6.22 4.56 4.55
C ARG A 758 -4.78 4.11 4.64
N LEU A 759 -4.25 4.04 5.85
CA LEU A 759 -2.88 3.59 6.13
C LEU A 759 -2.94 2.33 7.00
N TYR A 760 -2.16 1.32 6.65
CA TYR A 760 -2.11 0.02 7.32
C TYR A 760 -0.66 -0.38 7.62
N GLU A 761 -0.44 -1.05 8.75
CA GLU A 761 0.85 -1.62 9.14
C GLU A 761 0.87 -3.15 9.06
N VAL A 762 -0.29 -3.79 8.86
CA VAL A 762 -0.47 -5.25 8.82
C VAL A 762 -1.32 -5.61 7.60
N ILE A 763 -0.81 -6.51 6.75
CA ILE A 763 -1.44 -6.84 5.46
C ILE A 763 -2.84 -7.46 5.60
N TYR A 764 -3.10 -8.23 6.65
CA TYR A 764 -4.43 -8.80 6.94
C TYR A 764 -5.50 -7.71 7.21
N GLN A 765 -5.15 -6.66 7.95
CA GLN A 765 -6.09 -5.57 8.22
C GLN A 765 -6.47 -4.84 6.93
N LEU A 766 -5.50 -4.71 6.01
CA LEU A 766 -5.71 -4.14 4.68
C LEU A 766 -6.63 -5.03 3.83
N THR A 767 -6.42 -6.36 3.79
CA THR A 767 -7.29 -7.26 3.02
C THR A 767 -8.70 -7.29 3.57
N ASP A 768 -8.86 -7.42 4.88
CA ASP A 768 -10.17 -7.50 5.54
C ASP A 768 -10.99 -6.22 5.31
N ASP A 769 -10.37 -5.04 5.39
CA ASP A 769 -11.06 -3.77 5.12
C ASP A 769 -11.36 -3.55 3.63
N MET A 770 -10.54 -4.07 2.72
CA MET A 770 -10.86 -4.07 1.30
C MET A 770 -12.01 -5.04 0.99
N GLU A 771 -12.07 -6.22 1.62
CA GLU A 771 -13.24 -7.10 1.51
C GLU A 771 -14.50 -6.45 2.09
N LYS A 772 -14.44 -5.80 3.26
CA LYS A 772 -15.58 -5.04 3.82
C LYS A 772 -16.02 -3.92 2.88
N ALA A 773 -15.09 -3.19 2.26
CA ALA A 773 -15.40 -2.15 1.28
C ALA A 773 -16.06 -2.71 0.01
N VAL A 774 -15.53 -3.81 -0.53
CA VAL A 774 -16.10 -4.55 -1.67
C VAL A 774 -17.52 -5.03 -1.36
N ARG A 775 -17.74 -5.66 -0.19
CA ARG A 775 -19.07 -6.10 0.27
C ARG A 775 -20.02 -4.92 0.50
N GLY A 776 -19.51 -3.77 0.95
CA GLY A 776 -20.29 -2.54 1.15
C GLY A 776 -20.73 -1.82 -0.14
N LEU A 777 -20.14 -2.17 -1.29
CA LEU A 777 -20.50 -1.64 -2.62
C LEU A 777 -21.54 -2.50 -3.36
N LEU A 778 -21.79 -3.72 -2.85
CA LEU A 778 -22.87 -4.60 -3.33
C LEU A 778 -24.24 -3.96 -3.11
N GLU A 779 -25.15 -4.21 -4.04
CA GLU A 779 -26.54 -3.74 -3.91
C GLU A 779 -27.32 -4.68 -2.99
N PRO A 780 -28.21 -4.17 -2.12
CA PRO A 780 -29.00 -5.04 -1.26
C PRO A 780 -29.96 -5.88 -2.11
N GLU A 781 -29.99 -7.19 -1.86
CA GLU A 781 -30.91 -8.07 -2.58
C GLU A 781 -32.37 -7.66 -2.35
N VAL A 782 -33.08 -7.50 -3.44
CA VAL A 782 -34.51 -7.17 -3.43
C VAL A 782 -35.30 -8.47 -3.32
N ARG A 783 -35.65 -8.86 -2.08
CA ARG A 783 -36.48 -10.04 -1.82
C ARG A 783 -37.95 -9.64 -1.65
N LEU A 784 -38.86 -10.44 -2.21
CA LEU A 784 -40.30 -10.24 -2.04
C LEU A 784 -40.77 -11.06 -0.84
N GLN A 785 -41.26 -10.39 0.21
CA GLN A 785 -41.88 -11.05 1.36
C GLN A 785 -43.40 -11.03 1.17
N VAL A 786 -44.02 -12.20 1.02
CA VAL A 786 -45.49 -12.33 1.03
C VAL A 786 -45.99 -12.02 2.44
N LEU A 787 -47.02 -11.19 2.53
CA LEU A 787 -47.65 -10.76 3.79
C LEU A 787 -48.96 -11.51 4.06
N GLY A 788 -49.68 -11.91 3.02
CA GLY A 788 -50.95 -12.63 3.15
C GLY A 788 -51.69 -12.80 1.82
N HIS A 789 -52.80 -13.55 1.88
CA HIS A 789 -53.65 -13.92 0.76
C HIS A 789 -55.10 -13.48 1.05
N ALA A 790 -55.80 -12.98 0.03
CA ALA A 790 -57.20 -12.58 0.17
C ALA A 790 -58.03 -12.90 -1.08
N ASP A 791 -59.14 -13.61 -0.89
CA ASP A 791 -59.97 -14.14 -1.96
C ASP A 791 -61.12 -13.16 -2.28
N VAL A 792 -61.31 -12.82 -3.55
CA VAL A 792 -62.39 -11.92 -3.99
C VAL A 792 -63.71 -12.67 -4.04
N ARG A 793 -64.63 -12.34 -3.12
CA ARG A 793 -65.99 -12.92 -3.07
C ARG A 793 -67.00 -12.16 -3.93
N ALA A 794 -66.87 -10.84 -4.00
CA ALA A 794 -67.77 -9.96 -4.76
C ALA A 794 -67.01 -8.74 -5.30
N VAL A 795 -67.54 -8.11 -6.35
CA VAL A 795 -66.93 -6.90 -6.94
C VAL A 795 -67.99 -5.82 -7.12
N PHE A 796 -67.83 -4.71 -6.42
CA PHE A 796 -68.75 -3.57 -6.42
C PHE A 796 -68.22 -2.46 -7.33
N LYS A 797 -68.91 -2.18 -8.43
CA LYS A 797 -68.51 -1.14 -9.38
C LYS A 797 -69.23 0.18 -9.05
N ILE A 798 -68.47 1.18 -8.58
CA ILE A 798 -69.02 2.48 -8.16
C ILE A 798 -68.54 3.57 -9.13
N THR A 799 -69.49 4.26 -9.77
CA THR A 799 -69.26 5.20 -10.89
C THR A 799 -68.36 6.40 -10.59
N LYS A 800 -68.05 6.68 -9.32
CA LYS A 800 -67.12 7.74 -8.88
C LYS A 800 -65.81 7.23 -8.27
N VAL A 801 -65.64 5.91 -8.10
CA VAL A 801 -64.53 5.34 -7.30
C VAL A 801 -63.78 4.21 -8.03
N GLY A 802 -64.42 3.51 -8.97
CA GLY A 802 -63.87 2.35 -9.69
C GLY A 802 -64.48 1.03 -9.21
N ALA A 803 -63.83 -0.08 -9.56
CA ALA A 803 -64.12 -1.39 -8.98
C ALA A 803 -63.54 -1.51 -7.57
N ILE A 804 -64.36 -1.97 -6.62
CA ILE A 804 -63.95 -2.32 -5.27
C ILE A 804 -64.18 -3.82 -5.08
N ALA A 805 -63.11 -4.55 -4.78
CA ALA A 805 -63.17 -5.96 -4.47
C ALA A 805 -63.60 -6.15 -3.01
N GLY A 806 -64.67 -6.91 -2.78
CA GLY A 806 -65.03 -7.44 -1.48
C GLY A 806 -64.26 -8.73 -1.24
N CYS A 807 -63.19 -8.63 -0.46
CA CYS A 807 -62.24 -9.71 -0.23
C CYS A 807 -62.38 -10.31 1.16
N TYR A 808 -62.11 -11.62 1.28
CA TYR A 808 -61.95 -12.32 2.54
C TYR A 808 -60.47 -12.68 2.72
N VAL A 809 -59.81 -12.18 3.77
CA VAL A 809 -58.39 -12.50 4.01
C VAL A 809 -58.30 -13.93 4.52
N THR A 810 -57.74 -14.83 3.71
CA THR A 810 -57.61 -16.25 4.00
C THR A 810 -56.40 -16.55 4.87
N ASP A 811 -55.27 -15.89 4.61
CA ASP A 811 -54.01 -16.08 5.33
C ASP A 811 -53.26 -14.75 5.50
N GLY A 812 -52.44 -14.64 6.56
CA GLY A 812 -51.58 -13.50 6.83
C GLY A 812 -52.32 -12.18 7.10
N VAL A 813 -51.73 -11.08 6.61
CA VAL A 813 -52.17 -9.70 6.84
C VAL A 813 -52.06 -8.86 5.57
N VAL A 814 -53.13 -8.11 5.27
CA VAL A 814 -53.18 -7.12 4.17
C VAL A 814 -52.90 -5.73 4.72
N GLU A 815 -51.74 -5.14 4.39
CA GLU A 815 -51.42 -3.73 4.68
C GLU A 815 -51.98 -2.78 3.61
N ARG A 816 -52.51 -1.60 3.99
CA ARG A 816 -53.03 -0.59 3.05
C ARG A 816 -52.02 -0.11 1.99
N ASN A 817 -50.71 -0.30 2.21
CA ASN A 817 -49.63 0.14 1.32
C ASN A 817 -48.88 -1.01 0.62
N ALA A 818 -49.34 -2.26 0.74
CA ALA A 818 -48.70 -3.41 0.11
C ALA A 818 -48.72 -3.33 -1.43
N GLN A 819 -47.80 -4.07 -2.06
CA GLN A 819 -47.95 -4.49 -3.44
C GLN A 819 -48.88 -5.71 -3.49
N ILE A 820 -49.63 -5.82 -4.58
CA ILE A 820 -50.59 -6.89 -4.84
C ILE A 820 -50.29 -7.49 -6.20
N ARG A 821 -50.47 -8.81 -6.28
CA ARG A 821 -50.56 -9.58 -7.51
C ARG A 821 -51.93 -10.23 -7.57
N VAL A 822 -52.55 -10.20 -8.74
CA VAL A 822 -53.86 -10.81 -8.99
C VAL A 822 -53.62 -12.15 -9.67
N THR A 823 -54.07 -13.23 -9.03
CA THR A 823 -53.90 -14.61 -9.50
C THR A 823 -55.29 -15.23 -9.70
N ARG A 824 -55.54 -15.80 -10.88
CA ARG A 824 -56.81 -16.42 -11.29
C ARG A 824 -56.50 -17.84 -11.77
N ASP A 825 -57.13 -18.84 -11.16
CA ASP A 825 -56.89 -20.26 -11.46
C ASP A 825 -55.39 -20.67 -11.39
N GLY A 826 -54.63 -20.05 -10.48
CA GLY A 826 -53.17 -20.23 -10.33
C GLY A 826 -52.31 -19.48 -11.36
N ILE A 827 -52.92 -18.79 -12.34
CA ILE A 827 -52.22 -17.98 -13.34
C ILE A 827 -52.21 -16.52 -12.90
N VAL A 828 -51.03 -15.90 -12.93
CA VAL A 828 -50.87 -14.49 -12.57
C VAL A 828 -51.39 -13.58 -13.68
N VAL A 829 -52.50 -12.88 -13.42
CA VAL A 829 -53.17 -11.98 -14.37
C VAL A 829 -52.52 -10.59 -14.39
N GLU A 830 -52.15 -10.05 -13.22
CA GLU A 830 -51.56 -8.71 -13.07
C GLU A 830 -50.54 -8.70 -11.93
N LYS A 831 -49.45 -7.93 -12.07
CA LYS A 831 -48.32 -7.86 -11.12
C LYS A 831 -48.06 -6.44 -10.64
N ASP A 832 -47.43 -6.33 -9.47
CA ASP A 832 -46.74 -5.13 -8.97
C ASP A 832 -47.63 -3.88 -8.80
N ARG A 833 -48.95 -4.06 -8.68
CA ARG A 833 -49.91 -2.98 -8.40
C ARG A 833 -49.94 -2.65 -6.92
N ARG A 834 -50.15 -1.37 -6.59
CA ARG A 834 -50.29 -0.91 -5.21
C ARG A 834 -51.76 -0.86 -4.79
N LEU A 835 -52.04 -1.20 -3.54
CA LEU A 835 -53.34 -0.99 -2.91
C LEU A 835 -53.58 0.53 -2.70
N GLU A 836 -54.70 1.06 -3.17
CA GLU A 836 -55.04 2.49 -3.09
C GLU A 836 -55.87 2.80 -1.84
N GLN A 837 -56.88 1.96 -1.58
CA GLN A 837 -57.72 2.05 -0.40
C GLN A 837 -58.05 0.66 0.14
N LEU A 838 -57.98 0.54 1.47
CA LEU A 838 -58.34 -0.63 2.25
C LEU A 838 -59.38 -0.19 3.27
N LYS A 839 -60.58 -0.76 3.21
CA LYS A 839 -61.71 -0.42 4.09
C LYS A 839 -62.27 -1.65 4.78
N ARG A 840 -62.74 -1.49 6.01
CA ARG A 840 -63.51 -2.50 6.75
C ARG A 840 -64.86 -1.89 7.11
N PHE A 841 -65.93 -2.44 6.54
CA PHE A 841 -67.29 -1.89 6.55
C PHE A 841 -67.37 -0.44 6.04
N LYS A 842 -67.19 0.56 6.92
CA LYS A 842 -67.27 1.99 6.60
C LYS A 842 -65.97 2.76 6.92
N GLU A 843 -65.00 2.13 7.57
CA GLU A 843 -63.78 2.76 8.09
C GLU A 843 -62.56 2.39 7.22
N ASP A 844 -61.64 3.35 7.06
CA ASP A 844 -60.35 3.11 6.41
C ASP A 844 -59.40 2.33 7.34
N ALA A 845 -59.06 1.10 6.97
CA ALA A 845 -58.18 0.24 7.76
C ALA A 845 -56.70 0.45 7.40
N LYS A 846 -55.81 0.30 8.39
CA LYS A 846 -54.34 0.30 8.18
C LYS A 846 -53.84 -1.10 7.78
N GLU A 847 -54.32 -2.11 8.50
CA GLU A 847 -54.08 -3.53 8.27
C GLU A 847 -55.41 -4.29 8.41
N VAL A 848 -55.55 -5.42 7.72
CA VAL A 848 -56.63 -6.40 7.93
C VAL A 848 -56.01 -7.79 8.04
N ARG A 849 -56.34 -8.52 9.11
CA ARG A 849 -55.79 -9.84 9.44
C ARG A 849 -56.72 -10.96 8.93
N ALA A 850 -56.16 -12.14 8.69
CA ALA A 850 -56.89 -13.36 8.31
C ALA A 850 -58.20 -13.57 9.10
N GLY A 851 -59.18 -14.16 8.44
CA GLY A 851 -60.53 -14.40 8.97
C GLY A 851 -61.49 -13.20 8.89
N ASN A 852 -61.06 -12.05 8.32
CA ASN A 852 -61.87 -10.84 8.21
C ASN A 852 -62.19 -10.48 6.75
N GLU A 853 -63.35 -9.85 6.56
CA GLU A 853 -63.75 -9.22 5.29
C GLU A 853 -63.28 -7.77 5.18
N CYS A 854 -62.87 -7.37 3.98
CA CYS A 854 -62.45 -6.01 3.66
C CYS A 854 -62.77 -5.61 2.21
N GLY A 855 -63.04 -4.32 2.00
CA GLY A 855 -63.09 -3.71 0.68
C GLY A 855 -61.70 -3.24 0.25
N MET A 856 -61.21 -3.75 -0.88
CA MET A 856 -59.91 -3.41 -1.47
C MET A 856 -60.11 -2.69 -2.80
N LYS A 857 -59.41 -1.57 -3.02
CA LYS A 857 -59.31 -0.90 -4.32
C LYS A 857 -57.87 -0.94 -4.83
N ILE A 858 -57.67 -1.55 -6.00
CA ILE A 858 -56.37 -1.66 -6.66
C ILE A 858 -56.12 -0.41 -7.52
N SER A 859 -54.89 0.13 -7.50
CA SER A 859 -54.54 1.34 -8.24
C SER A 859 -54.50 1.09 -9.76
N GLY A 860 -55.53 1.57 -10.46
CA GLY A 860 -55.60 1.55 -11.93
C GLY A 860 -55.85 0.17 -12.55
N TYR A 861 -56.65 -0.68 -11.89
CA TYR A 861 -57.04 -2.00 -12.41
C TYR A 861 -58.50 -2.34 -12.01
N ASP A 862 -59.37 -2.55 -13.01
CA ASP A 862 -60.83 -2.71 -12.81
C ASP A 862 -61.43 -4.06 -13.30
N ASP A 863 -60.66 -4.95 -13.94
CA ASP A 863 -61.13 -6.32 -14.34
C ASP A 863 -60.89 -7.37 -13.24
N ILE A 864 -61.24 -6.99 -12.00
CA ILE A 864 -61.32 -7.91 -10.87
C ILE A 864 -62.62 -8.71 -10.99
N ARG A 865 -62.56 -10.01 -10.72
CA ARG A 865 -63.69 -10.95 -10.78
C ARG A 865 -63.82 -11.71 -9.47
N ALA A 866 -65.02 -12.22 -9.19
CA ALA A 866 -65.21 -13.13 -8.06
C ALA A 866 -64.50 -14.46 -8.35
N GLY A 867 -63.75 -14.98 -7.37
CA GLY A 867 -62.83 -16.12 -7.53
C GLY A 867 -61.36 -15.74 -7.77
N ASP A 868 -61.04 -14.46 -7.97
CA ASP A 868 -59.65 -14.00 -8.02
C ASP A 868 -58.99 -14.06 -6.63
N VAL A 869 -57.71 -14.44 -6.57
CA VAL A 869 -56.88 -14.44 -5.35
C VAL A 869 -55.92 -13.27 -5.40
N LEU A 870 -55.83 -12.50 -4.31
CA LEU A 870 -54.93 -11.37 -4.15
C LEU A 870 -53.75 -11.74 -3.25
N GLU A 871 -52.60 -12.01 -3.86
CA GLU A 871 -51.31 -12.17 -3.18
C GLU A 871 -50.79 -10.79 -2.76
N CYS A 872 -50.80 -10.49 -1.46
CA CYS A 872 -50.23 -9.25 -0.91
C CYS A 872 -48.77 -9.49 -0.49
N TYR A 873 -47.85 -8.65 -0.98
CA TYR A 873 -46.42 -8.75 -0.66
C TYR A 873 -45.79 -7.38 -0.48
N ARG A 874 -44.60 -7.39 0.11
CA ARG A 874 -43.76 -6.23 0.34
C ARG A 874 -42.35 -6.49 -0.13
N THR A 875 -41.82 -5.53 -0.89
CA THR A 875 -40.40 -5.47 -1.23
C THR A 875 -39.59 -5.23 0.04
N ILE A 876 -38.70 -6.15 0.39
CA ILE A 876 -37.70 -5.96 1.45
C ILE A 876 -36.30 -5.95 0.84
N THR A 877 -35.54 -4.88 1.10
CA THR A 877 -34.13 -4.77 0.70
C THR A 877 -33.27 -5.48 1.74
N VAL A 878 -33.00 -6.75 1.51
CA VAL A 878 -32.13 -7.57 2.35
C VAL A 878 -30.68 -7.23 1.99
N ARG A 879 -30.05 -6.38 2.80
CA ARG A 879 -28.59 -6.29 2.79
C ARG A 879 -28.03 -7.68 3.14
N PRO A 880 -27.02 -8.20 2.43
CA PRO A 880 -26.32 -9.41 2.84
C PRO A 880 -25.55 -9.14 4.15
N LEU A 881 -26.24 -9.31 5.28
CA LEU A 881 -25.65 -9.33 6.60
C LEU A 881 -24.78 -10.58 6.71
N GLY A 882 -23.49 -10.39 7.04
CA GLY A 882 -22.52 -11.46 7.07
C GLY A 882 -22.79 -12.49 8.18
N GLY A 883 -22.36 -13.72 7.95
CA GLY A 883 -22.14 -14.65 9.04
C GLY A 883 -20.98 -14.18 9.92
N GLY A 884 -21.18 -14.21 11.24
CA GLY A 884 -20.23 -13.73 12.24
C GLY A 884 -20.72 -12.46 12.96
N ASN A 885 -20.95 -12.43 14.27
CA ASN A 885 -20.77 -13.48 15.29
C ASN A 885 -22.00 -13.58 16.22
N ALA A 886 -22.20 -14.78 16.75
CA ALA A 886 -22.60 -15.00 18.13
C ALA A 886 -21.34 -15.39 18.93
#